data_AF-Q5L4S2-F1
#
_entry.id   AF-Q5L4S2-F1
#
_cell.length_a   1.000
_cell.length_b   1.000
_cell.length_c   1.000
_cell.angle_alpha   90.00
_cell.angle_beta   90.00
_cell.angle_gamma   90.00
#
_symmetry.space_group_name_H-M   'P 1'
#
loop_
_entity.id
_entity.type
_entity.pdbx_description
1 polymer ?
#
loop_
_entity_poly.entity_id
_entity_poly.type
_entity_poly.pdbx_seq_one_letter_code
_entity_poly.pdbx_strand_id
1 'polypeptide(L)'
;MSRLDFFVFDSLVLKQKHNELEEIFCSENDDLFRAYQTTALQSPLAAKNLTIARNTARYILTENGEIDITKVVSASEHLANCLYPLGPHRHNEAKPREHLLKMLQAIKQEPEIRERIKKLFVPSYRVIQDLIRNTLALPAEIELTPIHVRQAALTAMFCYLRQDVGSCFATAFAIIIHQEHPALFIKDIDDLLTSGKLTRIIGTREVSVPMNLSGCIGELFKPLRVLDLYPDPIAKLSASPGLQKAFSAAGVIDVLDDPEVRLQQILAHEYLMHKLQHVDDTVTANEIIQSTLLHHYQITEHSVRATLFQEGFYSKEQAFFSIEHSHKLSQIQRVYSYLSAYELAKSAFISDTQNLLLKSWEYTLATLSDAHDSSTLNHIRIALGWDADDPHSLARIIQTFAQEEIEKTRDLIQQCEQTYHEAHAQLDYVESRMRNPLNEQDNKILIMDHVRFRQEFNTALYDWNTAQEKAKKLCALPNFLLSFYTKTIPQYFRSSYDAFIQEFSHLYTDSPAGFRILFTHGRSHPNTWSSIYSINEFVSFLSEFFSSTEVDLLSKHGVLGLEKEVSALIHYIVSYIHKNSFQEAAITRILKRYNSTVPPSVLDNLDKISHTPWVYVSGGTVVTLLKDYFENAEELTSIEKHPENAHELAAFFSDALKDLPYAIKSYLEDGAHSLIASSPTHVFSIIAGSPLFREAWNNDWYSYTWLRDVWVKNHQDFLTDTILNQQGIYTFIERFCTKYSLQNLAYDFHDFCSDHSLSLPELYEKASRFLKENFPKSENISALYQRHLAHQIVQDVPYTSDQQLPEVLDKLSSYLGISSRITYEKFDKLIHKYIPNFSLLSSGEIRHLFKGLVMESYQRLYFEEDIFLRLATAMRHHHLAYPAPLLFGDSNWAYSYFGFILHPGTQEIDLWQFNYAGLQGYPLENIDKLLSVTQPWILYANPIDYGMPPPPGYRSHMPKGFF
;
A
#
# COMPACT_ATOMS: atom_id res chain seq x y z
N MET A 1 -17.21 -33.48 9.96
CA MET A 1 -16.51 -34.79 10.05
C MET A 1 -15.25 -34.64 10.89
N SER A 2 -14.78 -35.68 11.59
CA SER A 2 -13.54 -35.61 12.38
C SER A 2 -12.35 -35.55 11.42
N ARG A 3 -11.58 -34.46 11.46
CA ARG A 3 -10.51 -34.19 10.51
C ARG A 3 -9.24 -35.00 10.88
N LEU A 4 -9.00 -36.10 10.18
CA LEU A 4 -7.86 -36.99 10.41
C LEU A 4 -6.52 -36.24 10.36
N ASP A 5 -6.37 -35.31 9.40
CA ASP A 5 -5.16 -34.50 9.26
C ASP A 5 -4.87 -33.66 10.50
N PHE A 6 -5.88 -33.09 11.17
CA PHE A 6 -5.70 -32.39 12.44
C PHE A 6 -5.22 -33.33 13.55
N PHE A 7 -5.85 -34.50 13.70
CA PHE A 7 -5.44 -35.45 14.73
C PHE A 7 -4.01 -35.96 14.54
N VAL A 8 -3.64 -36.32 13.31
CA VAL A 8 -2.29 -36.77 12.97
C VAL A 8 -1.30 -35.62 13.16
N PHE A 9 -1.65 -34.41 12.73
CA PHE A 9 -0.84 -33.22 12.93
C PHE A 9 -0.54 -32.96 14.40
N ASP A 10 -1.57 -32.88 15.24
CA ASP A 10 -1.43 -32.63 16.69
C ASP A 10 -0.55 -33.71 17.36
N SER A 11 -0.75 -34.97 16.99
CA SER A 11 0.06 -36.11 17.46
C SER A 11 1.54 -36.01 17.07
N LEU A 12 1.82 -35.55 15.84
CA LEU A 12 3.19 -35.41 15.34
C LEU A 12 3.89 -34.18 15.91
N VAL A 13 3.19 -33.06 16.08
CA VAL A 13 3.72 -31.85 16.72
C VAL A 13 4.23 -32.18 18.13
N LEU A 14 3.45 -32.92 18.92
CA LEU A 14 3.84 -33.35 20.28
C LEU A 14 5.07 -34.27 20.34
N LYS A 15 5.44 -34.91 19.22
CA LYS A 15 6.57 -35.85 19.13
C LYS A 15 7.82 -35.25 18.51
N GLN A 16 7.78 -33.99 18.05
CA GLN A 16 8.94 -33.36 17.44
C GLN A 16 10.09 -33.25 18.45
N LYS A 17 11.29 -33.59 18.00
CA LYS A 17 12.52 -33.20 18.68
C LYS A 17 12.89 -31.81 18.16
N HIS A 18 13.48 -30.99 19.01
CA HIS A 18 13.86 -29.64 18.64
C HIS A 18 15.37 -29.50 18.79
N ASN A 19 16.07 -29.62 17.67
CA ASN A 19 17.32 -28.89 17.48
C ASN A 19 17.02 -27.43 17.09
N GLU A 20 18.04 -26.57 17.10
CA GLU A 20 17.86 -25.12 16.85
C GLU A 20 17.21 -24.82 15.49
N LEU A 21 17.59 -25.52 14.40
CA LEU A 21 17.00 -25.32 13.07
C LEU A 21 15.57 -25.86 12.96
N GLU A 22 15.27 -26.97 13.64
CA GLU A 22 13.92 -27.52 13.74
C GLU A 22 13.00 -26.55 14.50
N GLU A 23 13.49 -25.90 15.55
CA GLU A 23 12.76 -24.88 16.29
C GLU A 23 12.45 -23.66 15.42
N ILE A 24 13.36 -23.27 14.53
CA ILE A 24 13.14 -22.15 13.61
C ILE A 24 12.16 -22.50 12.49
N PHE A 25 12.37 -23.63 11.81
CA PHE A 25 11.68 -23.91 10.54
C PHE A 25 10.49 -24.86 10.66
N CYS A 26 10.42 -25.64 11.73
CA CYS A 26 9.44 -26.73 11.87
C CYS A 26 8.56 -26.62 13.12
N SER A 27 8.84 -25.69 14.03
CA SER A 27 8.02 -25.48 15.23
C SER A 27 6.61 -25.00 14.88
N GLU A 28 5.62 -25.51 15.62
CA GLU A 28 4.22 -25.20 15.43
C GLU A 28 3.60 -24.73 16.75
N ASN A 29 3.07 -23.51 16.75
CA ASN A 29 2.16 -23.04 17.79
C ASN A 29 0.74 -23.04 17.22
N ASP A 30 0.09 -24.20 17.27
CA ASP A 30 -1.20 -24.39 16.62
C ASP A 30 -2.33 -23.60 17.30
N ASP A 31 -2.27 -23.43 18.62
CA ASP A 31 -3.23 -22.62 19.36
C ASP A 31 -3.21 -21.16 18.87
N LEU A 32 -2.02 -20.56 18.77
CA LEU A 32 -1.87 -19.20 18.26
C LEU A 32 -2.26 -19.09 16.77
N PHE A 33 -1.91 -20.07 15.95
CA PHE A 33 -2.30 -20.10 14.53
C PHE A 33 -3.84 -20.14 14.39
N ARG A 34 -4.51 -21.00 15.16
CA ARG A 34 -5.98 -21.10 15.18
C ARG A 34 -6.62 -19.81 15.70
N ALA A 35 -6.02 -19.14 16.68
CA ALA A 35 -6.53 -17.86 17.18
C ALA A 35 -6.55 -16.76 16.11
N TYR A 36 -5.45 -16.58 15.36
CA TYR A 36 -5.43 -15.66 14.21
C TYR A 36 -6.41 -16.08 13.10
N GLN A 37 -6.47 -17.39 12.79
CA GLN A 37 -7.38 -17.91 11.77
C GLN A 37 -8.86 -17.68 12.11
N THR A 38 -9.23 -17.79 13.38
CA THR A 38 -10.63 -17.73 13.84
C THR A 38 -11.23 -16.37 13.54
N THR A 39 -10.52 -15.28 13.79
CA THR A 39 -11.06 -13.92 13.63
C THR A 39 -10.91 -13.36 12.22
N ALA A 40 -9.96 -13.89 11.43
CA ALA A 40 -9.58 -13.42 10.09
C ALA A 40 -9.14 -11.94 10.01
N LEU A 41 -9.08 -11.23 11.16
CA LEU A 41 -8.53 -9.88 11.29
C LEU A 41 -7.03 -9.83 10.98
N GLN A 42 -6.33 -10.93 11.26
CA GLN A 42 -4.91 -11.07 11.01
C GLN A 42 -4.58 -12.41 10.34
N SER A 43 -3.54 -12.41 9.52
CA SER A 43 -3.10 -13.57 8.76
C SER A 43 -2.18 -14.44 9.62
N PRO A 44 -2.57 -15.68 9.96
CA PRO A 44 -1.69 -16.60 10.69
C PRO A 44 -0.41 -16.92 9.90
N LEU A 45 -0.50 -16.91 8.56
CA LEU A 45 0.63 -17.14 7.68
C LEU A 45 1.64 -15.98 7.71
N ALA A 46 1.16 -14.73 7.76
CA ALA A 46 2.03 -13.57 7.90
C ALA A 46 2.74 -13.57 9.26
N ALA A 47 2.02 -13.88 10.34
CA ALA A 47 2.60 -13.99 11.69
C ALA A 47 3.73 -15.04 11.75
N LYS A 48 3.48 -16.21 11.17
CA LYS A 48 4.47 -17.28 11.11
C LYS A 48 5.66 -16.92 10.21
N ASN A 49 5.42 -16.33 9.04
CA ASN A 49 6.48 -15.88 8.15
C ASN A 49 7.42 -14.88 8.82
N LEU A 50 6.89 -13.86 9.50
CA LEU A 50 7.70 -12.87 10.20
C LEU A 50 8.49 -13.48 11.35
N THR A 51 7.89 -14.40 12.09
CA THR A 51 8.55 -15.14 13.18
C THR A 51 9.73 -15.96 12.65
N ILE A 52 9.52 -16.73 11.58
CA ILE A 52 10.59 -17.52 10.94
C ILE A 52 11.70 -16.59 10.42
N ALA A 53 11.34 -15.45 9.80
CA ALA A 53 12.31 -14.48 9.31
C ALA A 53 13.18 -13.90 10.43
N ARG A 54 12.58 -13.46 11.55
CA ARG A 54 13.30 -12.92 12.72
C ARG A 54 14.25 -13.95 13.32
N ASN A 55 13.78 -15.18 13.47
CA ASN A 55 14.55 -16.27 14.04
C ASN A 55 15.70 -16.71 13.12
N THR A 56 15.46 -16.78 11.80
CA THR A 56 16.49 -17.10 10.80
C THR A 56 17.57 -16.02 10.77
N ALA A 57 17.19 -14.74 10.78
CA ALA A 57 18.11 -13.61 10.83
C ALA A 57 18.99 -13.66 12.09
N ARG A 58 18.40 -13.97 13.25
CA ARG A 58 19.15 -14.14 14.50
C ARG A 58 20.14 -15.31 14.43
N TYR A 59 19.71 -16.44 13.86
CA TYR A 59 20.52 -17.66 13.79
C TYR A 59 21.81 -17.46 12.98
N ILE A 60 21.71 -16.87 11.78
CA ILE A 60 22.84 -16.75 10.86
C ILE A 60 23.85 -15.65 11.25
N LEU A 61 23.54 -14.84 12.26
CA LEU A 61 24.46 -13.83 12.78
C LEU A 61 25.35 -14.43 13.87
N THR A 62 26.63 -14.08 13.84
CA THR A 62 27.58 -14.33 14.92
C THR A 62 27.36 -13.36 16.09
N GLU A 63 27.99 -13.61 17.24
CA GLU A 63 27.97 -12.69 18.38
C GLU A 63 28.53 -11.29 18.04
N ASN A 64 29.38 -11.18 17.03
CA ASN A 64 29.90 -9.90 16.52
C ASN A 64 28.99 -9.27 15.44
N GLY A 65 27.87 -9.91 15.12
CA GLY A 65 26.91 -9.49 14.09
C GLY A 65 27.40 -9.68 12.66
N GLU A 66 28.44 -10.45 12.40
CA GLU A 66 28.81 -10.86 11.04
C GLU A 66 27.98 -12.07 10.60
N ILE A 67 27.71 -12.19 9.29
CA ILE A 67 26.98 -13.34 8.73
C ILE A 67 27.89 -14.57 8.75
N ASP A 68 27.45 -15.62 9.45
CA ASP A 68 28.10 -16.92 9.47
C ASP A 68 27.68 -17.76 8.27
N ILE A 69 28.57 -17.89 7.29
CA ILE A 69 28.31 -18.66 6.06
C ILE A 69 28.03 -20.14 6.35
N THR A 70 28.65 -20.72 7.38
CA THR A 70 28.42 -22.13 7.73
C THR A 70 26.99 -22.33 8.22
N LYS A 71 26.47 -21.39 9.00
CA LYS A 71 25.07 -21.37 9.42
C LYS A 71 24.12 -21.07 8.27
N VAL A 72 24.47 -20.17 7.34
CA VAL A 72 23.66 -19.93 6.13
C VAL A 72 23.51 -21.21 5.31
N VAL A 73 24.60 -21.94 5.07
CA VAL A 73 24.57 -23.23 4.34
C VAL A 73 23.72 -24.25 5.09
N SER A 74 23.93 -24.40 6.39
CA SER A 74 23.17 -25.35 7.23
C SER A 74 21.66 -25.02 7.23
N ALA A 75 21.31 -23.74 7.33
CA ALA A 75 19.92 -23.29 7.28
C ALA A 75 19.30 -23.50 5.90
N SER A 76 20.02 -23.20 4.81
CA SER A 76 19.56 -23.46 3.44
C SER A 76 19.30 -24.95 3.19
N GLU A 77 20.23 -25.82 3.58
CA GLU A 77 20.10 -27.27 3.41
C GLU A 77 18.96 -27.83 4.25
N HIS A 78 18.83 -27.40 5.50
CA HIS A 78 17.74 -27.83 6.35
C HIS A 78 16.37 -27.35 5.82
N LEU A 79 16.26 -26.07 5.43
CA LEU A 79 15.03 -25.51 4.89
C LEU A 79 14.63 -26.19 3.57
N ALA A 80 15.59 -26.54 2.70
CA ALA A 80 15.31 -27.32 1.50
C ALA A 80 14.71 -28.70 1.84
N ASN A 81 15.18 -29.34 2.93
CA ASN A 81 14.66 -30.62 3.39
C ASN A 81 13.27 -30.55 4.04
N CYS A 82 12.87 -29.38 4.51
CA CYS A 82 11.58 -29.14 5.14
C CYS A 82 10.77 -28.04 4.43
N LEU A 83 10.93 -27.87 3.12
CA LEU A 83 10.43 -26.71 2.39
C LEU A 83 8.90 -26.63 2.38
N TYR A 84 8.21 -27.75 2.22
CA TYR A 84 6.76 -27.81 2.01
C TYR A 84 6.04 -28.46 3.20
N PRO A 85 5.25 -27.69 3.98
CA PRO A 85 4.44 -28.24 5.06
C PRO A 85 3.12 -28.83 4.56
N LEU A 86 2.74 -29.98 5.12
CA LEU A 86 1.49 -30.67 4.79
C LEU A 86 0.40 -30.51 5.86
N GLY A 87 0.66 -29.77 6.94
CA GLY A 87 -0.32 -29.55 8.02
C GLY A 87 -1.64 -28.89 7.56
N PRO A 88 -2.70 -28.95 8.38
CA PRO A 88 -3.94 -28.23 8.11
C PRO A 88 -3.69 -26.74 7.94
N HIS A 89 -4.15 -26.15 6.82
CA HIS A 89 -3.93 -24.74 6.46
C HIS A 89 -2.45 -24.29 6.29
N ARG A 90 -1.46 -25.18 6.50
CA ARG A 90 -0.02 -24.85 6.41
C ARG A 90 0.52 -24.82 4.98
N HIS A 91 -0.09 -25.57 4.06
CA HIS A 91 0.34 -25.65 2.64
C HIS A 91 0.56 -24.28 1.96
N ASN A 92 -0.21 -23.25 2.34
CA ASN A 92 -0.04 -21.90 1.80
C ASN A 92 1.27 -21.20 2.25
N GLU A 93 2.03 -21.78 3.18
CA GLU A 93 3.38 -21.33 3.54
C GLU A 93 4.44 -21.69 2.49
N ALA A 94 4.12 -22.52 1.50
CA ALA A 94 5.07 -22.93 0.45
C ALA A 94 5.80 -21.73 -0.17
N LYS A 95 5.05 -20.71 -0.60
CA LYS A 95 5.60 -19.53 -1.28
C LYS A 95 6.49 -18.66 -0.39
N PRO A 96 6.10 -18.30 0.85
CA PRO A 96 7.00 -17.64 1.79
C PRO A 96 8.29 -18.43 2.09
N ARG A 97 8.21 -19.77 2.17
CA ARG A 97 9.38 -20.61 2.46
C ARG A 97 10.31 -20.73 1.24
N GLU A 98 9.76 -20.81 0.04
CA GLU A 98 10.50 -20.70 -1.22
C GLU A 98 11.26 -19.37 -1.31
N HIS A 99 10.60 -18.25 -0.97
CA HIS A 99 11.25 -16.94 -0.87
C HIS A 99 12.41 -16.95 0.13
N LEU A 100 12.17 -17.43 1.35
CA LEU A 100 13.21 -17.50 2.38
C LEU A 100 14.42 -18.32 1.93
N LEU A 101 14.18 -19.48 1.30
CA LEU A 101 15.25 -20.31 0.75
C LEU A 101 16.02 -19.58 -0.35
N LYS A 102 15.33 -18.89 -1.27
CA LYS A 102 15.94 -18.07 -2.33
C LYS A 102 16.82 -16.97 -1.74
N MET A 103 16.37 -16.29 -0.69
CA MET A 103 17.13 -15.23 -0.02
C MET A 103 18.37 -15.77 0.69
N LEU A 104 18.29 -16.92 1.37
CA LEU A 104 19.47 -17.57 1.95
C LEU A 104 20.48 -17.98 0.88
N GLN A 105 20.00 -18.48 -0.27
CA GLN A 105 20.84 -18.81 -1.42
C GLN A 105 21.50 -17.56 -2.02
N ALA A 106 20.78 -16.44 -2.13
CA ALA A 106 21.32 -15.17 -2.59
C ALA A 106 22.45 -14.68 -1.66
N ILE A 107 22.26 -14.73 -0.34
CA ILE A 107 23.32 -14.38 0.64
C ILE A 107 24.56 -15.26 0.45
N LYS A 108 24.39 -16.54 0.11
CA LYS A 108 25.51 -17.47 -0.16
C LYS A 108 26.22 -17.12 -1.47
N GLN A 109 25.46 -16.85 -2.54
CA GLN A 109 25.97 -16.70 -3.90
C GLN A 109 26.53 -15.30 -4.19
N GLU A 110 25.97 -14.25 -3.58
CA GLU A 110 26.29 -12.84 -3.88
C GLU A 110 27.08 -12.19 -2.72
N PRO A 111 28.41 -12.00 -2.87
CA PRO A 111 29.21 -11.39 -1.82
C PRO A 111 28.82 -9.94 -1.50
N GLU A 112 28.31 -9.19 -2.48
CA GLU A 112 27.91 -7.79 -2.30
C GLU A 112 26.87 -7.63 -1.19
N ILE A 113 25.89 -8.53 -1.11
CA ILE A 113 24.86 -8.53 -0.06
C ILE A 113 25.51 -8.58 1.32
N ARG A 114 26.48 -9.49 1.51
CA ARG A 114 27.17 -9.67 2.79
C ARG A 114 28.00 -8.46 3.17
N GLU A 115 28.73 -7.91 2.20
CA GLU A 115 29.58 -6.73 2.42
C GLU A 115 28.76 -5.48 2.77
N ARG A 116 27.58 -5.30 2.17
CA ARG A 116 26.66 -4.20 2.52
C ARG A 116 26.09 -4.36 3.92
N ILE A 117 25.55 -5.54 4.25
CA ILE A 117 25.00 -5.82 5.58
C ILE A 117 26.07 -5.60 6.65
N LYS A 118 27.32 -6.04 6.42
CA LYS A 118 28.43 -5.84 7.36
C LYS A 118 28.69 -4.35 7.68
N LYS A 119 28.48 -3.45 6.71
CA LYS A 119 28.70 -2.00 6.84
C LYS A 119 27.60 -1.27 7.61
N LEU A 120 26.42 -1.89 7.78
CA LEU A 120 25.32 -1.28 8.53
C LEU A 120 25.72 -0.98 9.97
N PHE A 121 25.40 0.24 10.41
CA PHE A 121 25.67 0.78 11.75
C PHE A 121 24.38 1.35 12.35
N VAL A 122 24.40 1.62 13.66
CA VAL A 122 23.22 2.16 14.37
C VAL A 122 22.90 3.56 13.84
N PRO A 123 21.71 3.78 13.25
CA PRO A 123 21.35 5.09 12.72
C PRO A 123 21.31 6.15 13.83
N SER A 124 21.74 7.37 13.50
CA SER A 124 21.81 8.49 14.46
C SER A 124 20.44 8.99 14.95
N TYR A 125 19.38 8.77 14.17
CA TYR A 125 18.06 9.33 14.41
C TYR A 125 17.16 8.37 15.17
N ARG A 126 16.56 8.85 16.29
CA ARG A 126 15.69 8.04 17.16
C ARG A 126 14.52 7.39 16.42
N VAL A 127 13.90 8.08 15.46
CA VAL A 127 12.74 7.53 14.74
C VAL A 127 13.11 6.29 13.90
N ILE A 128 14.31 6.28 13.29
CA ILE A 128 14.80 5.09 12.56
C ILE A 128 15.19 3.97 13.55
N GLN A 129 15.75 4.33 14.71
CA GLN A 129 15.99 3.36 15.77
C GLN A 129 14.69 2.71 16.26
N ASP A 130 13.63 3.49 16.45
CA ASP A 130 12.32 2.97 16.84
C ASP A 130 11.72 2.08 15.74
N LEU A 131 11.93 2.40 14.46
CA LEU A 131 11.58 1.51 13.35
C LEU A 131 12.31 0.15 13.43
N ILE A 132 13.60 0.15 13.78
CA ILE A 132 14.39 -1.08 13.97
C ILE A 132 13.85 -1.87 15.17
N ARG A 133 13.59 -1.22 16.30
CA ARG A 133 12.99 -1.86 17.49
C ARG A 133 11.67 -2.53 17.13
N ASN A 134 10.77 -1.82 16.47
CA ASN A 134 9.46 -2.35 16.12
C ASN A 134 9.56 -3.47 15.08
N THR A 135 10.49 -3.39 14.12
CA THR A 135 10.75 -4.47 13.15
C THR A 135 11.16 -5.78 13.84
N LEU A 136 11.96 -5.67 14.91
CA LEU A 136 12.46 -6.80 15.69
C LEU A 136 11.59 -7.16 16.91
N ALA A 137 10.49 -6.42 17.15
CA ALA A 137 9.68 -6.52 18.36
C ALA A 137 10.50 -6.38 19.67
N LEU A 138 11.43 -5.43 19.69
CA LEU A 138 12.26 -5.10 20.86
C LEU A 138 11.56 -4.05 21.75
N PRO A 139 11.62 -4.20 23.09
CA PRO A 139 11.24 -3.16 24.03
C PRO A 139 11.99 -1.83 23.83
N ALA A 140 11.36 -0.73 24.21
CA ALA A 140 11.91 0.62 24.05
C ALA A 140 13.19 0.86 24.88
N GLU A 141 13.36 0.11 25.96
CA GLU A 141 14.49 0.19 26.90
C GLU A 141 15.77 -0.44 26.35
N ILE A 142 15.67 -1.26 25.30
CA ILE A 142 16.85 -1.93 24.72
C ILE A 142 17.68 -0.92 23.92
N GLU A 143 18.96 -0.82 24.29
CA GLU A 143 19.96 -0.08 23.53
C GLU A 143 20.28 -0.82 22.22
N LEU A 144 20.24 -0.09 21.10
CA LEU A 144 20.50 -0.67 19.80
C LEU A 144 22.00 -0.83 19.55
N THR A 145 22.38 -1.98 19.02
CA THR A 145 23.74 -2.28 18.57
C THR A 145 23.72 -2.53 17.05
N PRO A 146 24.89 -2.52 16.36
CA PRO A 146 24.94 -2.87 14.94
C PRO A 146 24.34 -4.25 14.62
N ILE A 147 24.38 -5.19 15.58
CA ILE A 147 23.76 -6.52 15.43
C ILE A 147 22.26 -6.39 15.19
N HIS A 148 21.56 -5.54 15.95
CA HIS A 148 20.13 -5.30 15.77
C HIS A 148 19.82 -4.69 14.40
N VAL A 149 20.65 -3.76 13.90
CA VAL A 149 20.46 -3.16 12.57
C VAL A 149 20.58 -4.22 11.46
N ARG A 150 21.61 -5.05 11.54
CA ARG A 150 21.86 -6.15 10.59
C ARG A 150 20.76 -7.20 10.65
N GLN A 151 20.30 -7.53 11.85
CA GLN A 151 19.17 -8.44 12.06
C GLN A 151 17.88 -7.88 11.46
N ALA A 152 17.61 -6.58 11.61
CA ALA A 152 16.43 -5.94 11.02
C ALA A 152 16.48 -5.96 9.48
N ALA A 153 17.63 -5.64 8.88
CA ALA A 153 17.82 -5.72 7.43
C ALA A 153 17.64 -7.15 6.89
N LEU A 154 18.23 -8.15 7.57
CA LEU A 154 18.04 -9.56 7.22
C LEU A 154 16.59 -10.02 7.40
N THR A 155 15.93 -9.58 8.47
CA THR A 155 14.50 -9.90 8.72
C THR A 155 13.63 -9.32 7.60
N ALA A 156 13.91 -8.09 7.14
CA ALA A 156 13.22 -7.48 6.01
C ALA A 156 13.48 -8.21 4.69
N MET A 157 14.69 -8.71 4.46
CA MET A 157 15.03 -9.55 3.30
C MET A 157 14.27 -10.89 3.33
N PHE A 158 14.19 -11.53 4.49
CA PHE A 158 13.60 -12.86 4.68
C PHE A 158 12.08 -12.89 4.76
N CYS A 159 11.45 -11.81 5.22
CA CYS A 159 10.01 -11.68 5.23
C CYS A 159 9.46 -11.74 3.80
N TYR A 160 8.28 -12.30 3.59
CA TYR A 160 7.67 -12.38 2.27
C TYR A 160 6.78 -11.15 2.02
N LEU A 161 7.16 -10.28 1.08
CA LEU A 161 6.42 -9.06 0.80
C LEU A 161 5.08 -9.35 0.13
N ARG A 162 3.99 -8.83 0.70
CA ARG A 162 2.63 -8.85 0.14
C ARG A 162 1.94 -7.52 0.35
N GLN A 163 1.01 -7.19 -0.53
CA GLN A 163 0.15 -6.02 -0.42
C GLN A 163 -0.88 -6.25 0.69
N ASP A 164 -0.97 -5.28 1.59
CA ASP A 164 -2.05 -5.23 2.58
C ASP A 164 -3.08 -4.17 2.18
N VAL A 165 -2.69 -2.91 2.11
CA VAL A 165 -3.54 -1.76 1.77
C VAL A 165 -2.70 -0.66 1.12
N GLY A 166 -3.24 0.02 0.10
CA GLY A 166 -2.60 1.15 -0.59
C GLY A 166 -1.71 0.79 -1.80
N SER A 167 -1.32 1.82 -2.56
CA SER A 167 -0.46 1.83 -3.77
C SER A 167 -0.10 0.46 -4.38
N CYS A 168 -1.05 -0.15 -5.08
CA CYS A 168 -0.83 -1.43 -5.78
C CYS A 168 0.35 -1.34 -6.77
N PHE A 169 0.55 -0.18 -7.40
CA PHE A 169 1.64 0.06 -8.34
C PHE A 169 3.03 -0.05 -7.69
N ALA A 170 3.22 0.50 -6.49
CA ALA A 170 4.50 0.40 -5.79
C ALA A 170 4.72 -1.01 -5.26
N THR A 171 3.65 -1.68 -4.81
CA THR A 171 3.76 -3.02 -4.23
C THR A 171 4.15 -4.08 -5.26
N ALA A 172 3.50 -4.09 -6.43
CA ALA A 172 3.84 -5.03 -7.51
C ALA A 172 5.33 -4.91 -7.89
N PHE A 173 5.78 -3.68 -8.03
CA PHE A 173 7.17 -3.36 -8.33
C PHE A 173 8.13 -3.77 -7.21
N ALA A 174 7.79 -3.44 -5.96
CA ALA A 174 8.59 -3.80 -4.78
C ALA A 174 8.75 -5.32 -4.65
N ILE A 175 7.69 -6.09 -4.92
CA ILE A 175 7.73 -7.57 -4.91
C ILE A 175 8.75 -8.10 -5.93
N ILE A 176 8.78 -7.55 -7.15
CA ILE A 176 9.74 -7.95 -8.19
C ILE A 176 11.17 -7.66 -7.73
N ILE A 177 11.46 -6.45 -7.26
CA ILE A 177 12.81 -6.11 -6.76
C ILE A 177 13.22 -7.02 -5.61
N HIS A 178 12.32 -7.24 -4.66
CA HIS A 178 12.59 -8.02 -3.46
C HIS A 178 12.84 -9.50 -3.77
N GLN A 179 12.12 -10.07 -4.73
CA GLN A 179 12.24 -11.48 -5.09
C GLN A 179 13.33 -11.75 -6.14
N GLU A 180 13.51 -10.86 -7.12
CA GLU A 180 14.37 -11.08 -8.29
C GLU A 180 15.71 -10.33 -8.20
N HIS A 181 15.79 -9.22 -7.44
CA HIS A 181 16.97 -8.37 -7.35
C HIS A 181 17.37 -8.06 -5.88
N PRO A 182 17.68 -9.08 -5.06
CA PRO A 182 17.97 -8.90 -3.63
C PRO A 182 19.14 -7.96 -3.32
N ALA A 183 20.16 -7.89 -4.18
CA ALA A 183 21.25 -6.93 -4.02
C ALA A 183 20.79 -5.46 -4.13
N LEU A 184 19.87 -5.16 -5.06
CA LEU A 184 19.28 -3.82 -5.18
C LEU A 184 18.43 -3.48 -3.96
N PHE A 185 17.62 -4.44 -3.49
CA PHE A 185 16.88 -4.28 -2.24
C PHE A 185 17.79 -3.94 -1.05
N ILE A 186 18.88 -4.69 -0.85
CA ILE A 186 19.82 -4.44 0.26
C ILE A 186 20.56 -3.10 0.10
N LYS A 187 20.87 -2.70 -1.14
CA LYS A 187 21.40 -1.36 -1.41
C LYS A 187 20.41 -0.27 -0.97
N ASP A 188 19.13 -0.42 -1.29
CA ASP A 188 18.11 0.55 -0.87
C ASP A 188 17.96 0.59 0.65
N ILE A 189 17.98 -0.56 1.34
CA ILE A 189 17.95 -0.61 2.80
C ILE A 189 19.18 0.07 3.42
N ASP A 190 20.37 -0.13 2.86
CA ASP A 190 21.59 0.54 3.28
C ASP A 190 21.47 2.07 3.12
N ASP A 191 21.03 2.55 1.95
CA ASP A 191 20.81 3.96 1.68
C ASP A 191 19.79 4.58 2.66
N LEU A 192 18.68 3.89 2.92
CA LEU A 192 17.63 4.35 3.83
C LEU A 192 18.07 4.39 5.29
N LEU A 193 18.72 3.34 5.80
CA LEU A 193 19.18 3.28 7.19
C LEU A 193 20.36 4.24 7.45
N THR A 194 21.23 4.43 6.46
CA THR A 194 22.42 5.28 6.57
C THR A 194 22.10 6.76 6.36
N SER A 195 21.28 7.11 5.37
CA SER A 195 21.04 8.49 4.94
C SER A 195 19.61 9.00 5.17
N GLY A 196 18.67 8.13 5.59
CA GLY A 196 17.26 8.47 5.79
C GLY A 196 16.52 8.83 4.50
N LYS A 197 17.09 8.53 3.33
CA LYS A 197 16.54 8.91 2.04
C LYS A 197 16.94 7.93 0.95
N LEU A 198 16.10 7.82 -0.08
CA LEU A 198 16.43 7.13 -1.32
C LEU A 198 16.77 8.18 -2.38
N THR A 199 17.80 7.92 -3.18
CA THR A 199 18.23 8.83 -4.25
C THR A 199 18.42 8.07 -5.56
N ARG A 200 17.97 8.69 -6.67
CA ARG A 200 18.12 8.21 -8.05
C ARG A 200 18.56 9.37 -8.95
N ILE A 201 19.37 9.07 -9.97
CA ILE A 201 19.87 10.06 -10.92
C ILE A 201 19.28 9.80 -12.30
N ILE A 202 18.34 10.63 -12.73
CA ILE A 202 17.66 10.48 -14.03
C ILE A 202 18.23 11.50 -15.00
N GLY A 203 19.09 11.04 -15.91
CA GLY A 203 19.82 11.90 -16.84
C GLY A 203 20.76 12.88 -16.11
N THR A 204 20.29 14.12 -15.89
CA THR A 204 21.06 15.18 -15.19
C THR A 204 20.44 15.61 -13.86
N ARG A 205 19.32 15.00 -13.46
CA ARG A 205 18.56 15.39 -12.26
C ARG A 205 18.71 14.36 -11.16
N GLU A 206 18.98 14.83 -9.94
CA GLU A 206 18.92 14.01 -8.73
C GLU A 206 17.49 14.08 -8.17
N VAL A 207 16.83 12.92 -8.08
CA VAL A 207 15.54 12.74 -7.41
C VAL A 207 15.83 12.09 -6.07
N SER A 208 15.34 12.70 -4.99
CA SER A 208 15.53 12.15 -3.64
C SER A 208 14.25 12.24 -2.84
N VAL A 209 13.89 11.13 -2.20
CA VAL A 209 12.68 10.99 -1.38
C VAL A 209 13.05 10.54 0.04
N PRO A 210 12.33 11.03 1.06
CA PRO A 210 12.53 10.61 2.45
C PRO A 210 12.23 9.12 2.61
N MET A 211 12.92 8.48 3.55
CA MET A 211 12.45 7.21 4.10
C MET A 211 11.03 7.40 4.65
N ASN A 212 10.12 6.54 4.22
CA ASN A 212 8.74 6.63 4.66
C ASN A 212 8.60 6.08 6.08
N LEU A 213 8.39 6.97 7.05
CA LEU A 213 8.23 6.62 8.46
C LEU A 213 6.76 6.61 8.90
N SER A 214 5.82 6.69 7.95
CA SER A 214 4.41 6.49 8.28
C SER A 214 4.23 5.07 8.84
N GLY A 215 3.36 4.95 9.84
CA GLY A 215 3.02 3.64 10.39
C GLY A 215 2.49 2.72 9.29
N CYS A 216 2.89 1.45 9.31
CA CYS A 216 2.27 0.47 8.43
C CYS A 216 0.77 0.37 8.78
N ILE A 217 -0.10 0.47 7.78
CA ILE A 217 -1.54 0.29 7.99
C ILE A 217 -1.92 -1.19 8.01
N GLY A 218 -1.11 -2.05 7.39
CA GLY A 218 -1.18 -3.51 7.50
C GLY A 218 -2.61 -4.05 7.40
N GLU A 219 -2.94 -4.96 8.29
CA GLU A 219 -4.26 -5.60 8.35
C GLU A 219 -5.30 -4.77 9.13
N LEU A 220 -4.95 -3.55 9.59
CA LEU A 220 -5.86 -2.71 10.38
C LEU A 220 -7.15 -2.39 9.61
N PHE A 221 -7.03 -2.15 8.31
CA PHE A 221 -8.15 -1.73 7.47
C PHE A 221 -8.75 -2.86 6.63
N LYS A 222 -8.41 -4.12 6.94
CA LYS A 222 -9.02 -5.27 6.28
C LYS A 222 -10.49 -5.40 6.70
N PRO A 223 -11.46 -5.32 5.77
CA PRO A 223 -12.87 -5.44 6.04
C PRO A 223 -13.15 -6.89 6.34
N LEU A 224 -13.73 -7.09 7.49
CA LEU A 224 -14.32 -8.33 7.91
C LEU A 224 -15.82 -8.19 7.70
N ARG A 225 -16.43 -9.10 6.94
CA ARG A 225 -17.88 -9.12 6.80
C ARG A 225 -18.49 -9.46 8.15
N VAL A 226 -19.46 -8.68 8.59
CA VAL A 226 -20.13 -8.88 9.88
C VAL A 226 -20.81 -10.25 9.91
N LEU A 227 -21.38 -10.71 8.79
CA LEU A 227 -21.93 -12.06 8.64
C LEU A 227 -20.94 -13.17 9.06
N ASP A 228 -19.65 -13.03 8.75
CA ASP A 228 -18.63 -14.03 9.06
C ASP A 228 -18.31 -14.11 10.56
N LEU A 229 -18.78 -13.16 11.37
CA LEU A 229 -18.55 -13.10 12.81
C LEU A 229 -19.59 -13.89 13.64
N TYR A 230 -20.72 -14.24 13.05
CA TYR A 230 -21.80 -14.96 13.74
C TYR A 230 -21.43 -16.42 14.06
N PRO A 231 -22.03 -17.03 15.10
CA PRO A 231 -23.18 -16.57 15.88
C PRO A 231 -22.88 -15.59 17.02
N ASP A 232 -21.63 -15.51 17.50
CA ASP A 232 -21.23 -14.62 18.59
C ASP A 232 -20.06 -13.71 18.16
N PRO A 233 -20.37 -12.54 17.57
CA PRO A 233 -19.34 -11.62 17.08
C PRO A 233 -18.39 -11.12 18.16
N ILE A 234 -18.88 -10.82 19.37
CA ILE A 234 -18.05 -10.24 20.44
C ILE A 234 -17.08 -11.28 20.98
N ALA A 235 -17.55 -12.50 21.26
CA ALA A 235 -16.66 -13.57 21.69
C ALA A 235 -15.59 -13.85 20.63
N LYS A 236 -15.99 -13.92 19.35
CA LYS A 236 -15.05 -14.16 18.25
C LYS A 236 -14.01 -13.05 18.11
N LEU A 237 -14.40 -11.78 18.17
CA LEU A 237 -13.46 -10.65 18.12
C LEU A 237 -12.53 -10.63 19.34
N SER A 238 -13.03 -10.96 20.53
CA SER A 238 -12.23 -10.97 21.76
C SER A 238 -11.12 -12.02 21.80
N ALA A 239 -11.25 -13.09 21.00
CA ALA A 239 -10.23 -14.11 20.84
C ALA A 239 -9.06 -13.67 19.92
N SER A 240 -9.11 -12.46 19.34
CA SER A 240 -8.07 -11.94 18.45
C SER A 240 -6.77 -11.61 19.21
N PRO A 241 -5.63 -12.28 18.91
CA PRO A 241 -4.37 -11.98 19.58
C PRO A 241 -3.90 -10.53 19.36
N GLY A 242 -4.09 -9.98 18.15
CA GLY A 242 -3.69 -8.60 17.87
C GLY A 242 -4.53 -7.57 18.60
N LEU A 243 -5.84 -7.79 18.78
CA LEU A 243 -6.67 -6.87 19.56
C LEU A 243 -6.27 -6.91 21.04
N GLN A 244 -6.00 -8.09 21.60
CA GLN A 244 -5.50 -8.22 22.97
C GLN A 244 -4.18 -7.45 23.16
N LYS A 245 -3.23 -7.61 22.23
CA LYS A 245 -1.96 -6.85 22.22
C LYS A 245 -2.18 -5.34 22.05
N ALA A 246 -3.08 -4.93 21.16
CA ALA A 246 -3.39 -3.52 20.90
C ALA A 246 -3.91 -2.81 22.15
N PHE A 247 -4.90 -3.39 22.83
CA PHE A 247 -5.49 -2.79 24.02
C PHE A 247 -4.59 -2.90 25.27
N SER A 248 -3.71 -3.91 25.32
CA SER A 248 -2.65 -3.97 26.34
C SER A 248 -1.63 -2.84 26.14
N ALA A 249 -1.16 -2.63 24.90
CA ALA A 249 -0.23 -1.55 24.58
C ALA A 249 -0.85 -0.14 24.76
N ALA A 250 -2.17 -0.02 24.57
CA ALA A 250 -2.93 1.19 24.87
C ALA A 250 -3.14 1.47 26.37
N GLY A 251 -2.79 0.52 27.25
CA GLY A 251 -2.99 0.61 28.70
C GLY A 251 -4.45 0.46 29.14
N VAL A 252 -5.31 -0.16 28.32
CA VAL A 252 -6.74 -0.38 28.61
C VAL A 252 -6.98 -1.72 29.31
N ILE A 253 -6.18 -2.74 28.97
CA ILE A 253 -6.18 -4.06 29.59
C ILE A 253 -4.94 -4.18 30.48
N ASP A 254 -5.12 -4.56 31.74
CA ASP A 254 -4.00 -4.88 32.63
C ASP A 254 -3.44 -6.26 32.29
N VAL A 255 -2.13 -6.43 32.37
CA VAL A 255 -1.41 -7.68 32.04
C VAL A 255 -1.76 -8.81 33.03
N LEU A 256 -2.33 -8.46 34.19
CA LEU A 256 -2.74 -9.41 35.23
C LEU A 256 -4.17 -9.97 35.04
N ASP A 257 -4.98 -9.36 34.18
CA ASP A 257 -6.35 -9.81 33.92
C ASP A 257 -6.41 -10.96 32.90
N ASP A 258 -7.52 -11.69 32.85
CA ASP A 258 -7.83 -12.54 31.69
C ASP A 258 -8.14 -11.63 30.49
N PRO A 259 -7.25 -11.58 29.47
CA PRO A 259 -7.32 -10.59 28.41
C PRO A 259 -8.56 -10.78 27.55
N GLU A 260 -9.04 -12.01 27.36
CA GLU A 260 -10.22 -12.28 26.53
C GLU A 260 -11.50 -11.77 27.21
N VAL A 261 -11.68 -12.10 28.50
CA VAL A 261 -12.84 -11.63 29.29
C VAL A 261 -12.86 -10.11 29.38
N ARG A 262 -11.69 -9.49 29.63
CA ARG A 262 -11.60 -8.03 29.70
C ARG A 262 -11.88 -7.38 28.34
N LEU A 263 -11.40 -7.99 27.26
CA LEU A 263 -11.65 -7.52 25.90
C LEU A 263 -13.15 -7.60 25.54
N GLN A 264 -13.86 -8.67 25.89
CA GLN A 264 -15.32 -8.76 25.70
C GLN A 264 -16.07 -7.61 26.36
N GLN A 265 -15.68 -7.23 27.58
CA GLN A 265 -16.30 -6.13 28.31
C GLN A 265 -16.13 -4.78 27.61
N ILE A 266 -14.93 -4.50 27.07
CA ILE A 266 -14.65 -3.21 26.42
C ILE A 266 -15.24 -3.14 25.01
N LEU A 267 -15.36 -4.26 24.29
CA LEU A 267 -15.98 -4.31 22.96
C LEU A 267 -17.51 -4.18 23.01
N ALA A 268 -18.15 -4.46 24.14
CA ALA A 268 -19.60 -4.43 24.31
C ALA A 268 -20.19 -3.01 24.45
N HIS A 269 -19.71 -2.04 23.67
CA HIS A 269 -20.22 -0.67 23.66
C HIS A 269 -21.25 -0.44 22.55
N GLU A 270 -22.13 0.56 22.73
CA GLU A 270 -23.32 0.80 21.90
C GLU A 270 -23.02 0.88 20.39
N TYR A 271 -22.02 1.66 19.99
CA TYR A 271 -21.65 1.82 18.58
C TYR A 271 -21.27 0.49 17.90
N LEU A 272 -20.37 -0.28 18.50
CA LEU A 272 -19.90 -1.53 17.89
C LEU A 272 -21.02 -2.58 17.90
N MET A 273 -21.81 -2.65 18.98
CA MET A 273 -22.98 -3.53 19.03
C MET A 273 -24.01 -3.20 17.95
N HIS A 274 -24.27 -1.91 17.69
CA HIS A 274 -25.14 -1.49 16.58
C HIS A 274 -24.54 -1.86 15.22
N LYS A 275 -23.24 -1.61 15.00
CA LYS A 275 -22.55 -1.98 13.75
C LYS A 275 -22.60 -3.49 13.49
N LEU A 276 -22.42 -4.31 14.52
CA LEU A 276 -22.43 -5.76 14.45
C LEU A 276 -23.84 -6.35 14.25
N GLN A 277 -24.93 -5.57 14.44
CA GLN A 277 -26.30 -6.02 14.12
C GLN A 277 -26.61 -5.99 12.62
N HIS A 278 -25.88 -5.18 11.85
CA HIS A 278 -26.02 -5.09 10.40
C HIS A 278 -25.17 -6.16 9.71
N VAL A 279 -25.76 -7.34 9.49
CA VAL A 279 -25.06 -8.52 8.92
C VAL A 279 -24.48 -8.29 7.52
N ASP A 280 -25.05 -7.36 6.75
CA ASP A 280 -24.63 -6.97 5.41
C ASP A 280 -23.44 -6.01 5.39
N ASP A 281 -23.09 -5.42 6.54
CA ASP A 281 -21.98 -4.50 6.66
C ASP A 281 -20.62 -5.21 6.78
N THR A 282 -19.57 -4.40 6.67
CA THR A 282 -18.20 -4.78 7.02
C THR A 282 -17.72 -3.96 8.21
N VAL A 283 -16.74 -4.52 8.93
CA VAL A 283 -16.05 -3.86 10.05
C VAL A 283 -14.55 -4.08 9.91
N THR A 284 -13.73 -3.10 10.30
CA THR A 284 -12.25 -3.23 10.29
C THR A 284 -11.66 -3.25 11.70
N ALA A 285 -10.44 -3.78 11.85
CA ALA A 285 -9.72 -3.69 13.13
C ALA A 285 -9.46 -2.22 13.54
N ASN A 286 -9.23 -1.34 12.57
CA ASN A 286 -9.08 0.09 12.78
C ASN A 286 -10.34 0.70 13.40
N GLU A 287 -11.52 0.42 12.84
CA GLU A 287 -12.81 0.88 13.37
C GLU A 287 -13.08 0.33 14.77
N ILE A 288 -12.74 -0.94 15.03
CA ILE A 288 -12.89 -1.56 16.35
C ILE A 288 -12.00 -0.84 17.38
N ILE A 289 -10.71 -0.66 17.08
CA ILE A 289 -9.76 0.02 17.96
C ILE A 289 -10.18 1.46 18.19
N GLN A 290 -10.49 2.19 17.12
CA GLN A 290 -10.94 3.59 17.15
C GLN A 290 -12.19 3.75 18.02
N SER A 291 -13.27 3.03 17.71
CA SER A 291 -14.54 3.18 18.41
C SER A 291 -14.47 2.76 19.88
N THR A 292 -13.72 1.70 20.20
CA THR A 292 -13.50 1.24 21.58
C THR A 292 -12.71 2.26 22.40
N LEU A 293 -11.64 2.84 21.82
CA LEU A 293 -10.85 3.86 22.51
C LEU A 293 -11.63 5.18 22.66
N LEU A 294 -12.41 5.58 21.65
CA LEU A 294 -13.30 6.75 21.76
C LEU A 294 -14.30 6.57 22.92
N HIS A 295 -14.87 5.38 23.04
CA HIS A 295 -15.75 5.02 24.16
C HIS A 295 -15.02 5.08 25.51
N HIS A 296 -13.82 4.49 25.61
CA HIS A 296 -13.02 4.45 26.83
C HIS A 296 -12.64 5.86 27.33
N TYR A 297 -12.22 6.75 26.44
CA TYR A 297 -11.85 8.13 26.78
C TYR A 297 -13.06 9.09 26.85
N GLN A 298 -14.28 8.61 26.54
CA GLN A 298 -15.51 9.41 26.53
C GLN A 298 -15.42 10.65 25.63
N ILE A 299 -14.91 10.46 24.41
CA ILE A 299 -14.75 11.51 23.41
C ILE A 299 -15.39 11.09 22.08
N THR A 300 -15.72 12.06 21.23
CA THR A 300 -16.29 11.81 19.90
C THR A 300 -15.24 11.92 18.81
N GLU A 301 -15.42 11.18 17.71
CA GLU A 301 -14.56 11.29 16.53
C GLU A 301 -14.47 12.72 16.00
N HIS A 302 -15.60 13.43 15.99
CA HIS A 302 -15.65 14.86 15.66
C HIS A 302 -14.71 15.69 16.52
N SER A 303 -14.69 15.46 17.84
CA SER A 303 -13.80 16.20 18.76
C SER A 303 -12.34 15.95 18.43
N VAL A 304 -11.99 14.71 18.06
CA VAL A 304 -10.63 14.34 17.66
C VAL A 304 -10.25 15.01 16.35
N ARG A 305 -11.06 14.90 15.29
CA ARG A 305 -10.78 15.49 13.97
C ARG A 305 -10.67 17.01 14.04
N ALA A 306 -11.59 17.68 14.73
CA ALA A 306 -11.56 19.13 14.90
C ALA A 306 -10.27 19.58 15.62
N THR A 307 -9.91 18.94 16.74
CA THR A 307 -8.69 19.26 17.49
C THR A 307 -7.44 18.99 16.65
N LEU A 308 -7.39 17.87 15.93
CA LEU A 308 -6.23 17.50 15.10
C LEU A 308 -6.04 18.47 13.92
N PHE A 309 -7.09 18.78 13.17
CA PHE A 309 -7.00 19.70 12.03
C PHE A 309 -6.77 21.15 12.44
N GLN A 310 -7.08 21.50 13.68
CA GLN A 310 -6.81 22.81 14.24
C GLN A 310 -5.39 22.89 14.81
N GLU A 311 -5.03 22.04 15.79
CA GLU A 311 -3.78 22.17 16.58
C GLU A 311 -2.62 21.33 16.03
N GLY A 312 -2.87 20.17 15.44
CA GLY A 312 -1.84 19.25 14.94
C GLY A 312 -1.11 18.47 16.03
N PHE A 313 0.08 17.97 15.72
CA PHE A 313 0.93 17.18 16.62
C PHE A 313 2.18 17.94 17.11
N TYR A 314 2.52 19.08 16.53
CA TYR A 314 3.75 19.82 16.85
C TYR A 314 3.81 20.35 18.29
N SER A 315 2.67 20.56 18.95
CA SER A 315 2.54 20.95 20.36
C SER A 315 2.82 19.83 21.37
N LYS A 316 3.20 18.62 20.91
CA LYS A 316 3.47 17.41 21.73
C LYS A 316 4.45 17.62 22.88
N GLU A 317 5.38 18.57 22.80
CA GLU A 317 6.43 18.76 23.81
C GLU A 317 5.92 19.27 25.18
N GLN A 318 4.66 19.71 25.30
CA GLN A 318 4.14 20.26 26.56
C GLN A 318 3.19 19.33 27.35
N ALA A 319 2.89 18.11 26.86
CA ALA A 319 1.82 17.28 27.44
C ALA A 319 2.23 15.83 27.78
N PHE A 320 3.46 15.58 28.22
CA PHE A 320 3.75 14.33 28.95
C PHE A 320 3.16 14.43 30.36
N PHE A 321 1.92 13.97 30.53
CA PHE A 321 1.32 13.76 31.85
C PHE A 321 1.07 12.27 32.09
N SER A 322 1.38 11.87 33.32
CA SER A 322 1.15 10.56 33.92
C SER A 322 -0.26 10.04 33.65
N ILE A 323 -0.35 8.71 33.49
CA ILE A 323 -1.58 7.92 33.40
C ILE A 323 -2.35 8.03 34.73
N GLU A 324 -3.03 9.16 34.95
CA GLU A 324 -4.08 9.28 35.97
C GLU A 324 -5.46 9.14 35.31
N HIS A 325 -6.42 8.62 36.08
CA HIS A 325 -7.74 8.20 35.60
C HIS A 325 -8.41 9.23 34.66
N SER A 326 -8.80 8.76 33.47
CA SER A 326 -9.28 9.55 32.31
C SER A 326 -10.39 10.57 32.64
N HIS A 327 -11.19 10.33 33.67
CA HIS A 327 -12.32 11.19 34.06
C HIS A 327 -11.92 12.56 34.62
N LYS A 328 -10.68 12.78 35.05
CA LYS A 328 -10.21 14.08 35.59
C LYS A 328 -9.54 15.01 34.58
N LEU A 329 -9.31 14.54 33.35
CA LEU A 329 -8.61 15.27 32.29
C LEU A 329 -9.54 16.22 31.54
N SER A 330 -9.00 17.34 31.05
CA SER A 330 -9.70 18.25 30.11
C SER A 330 -10.00 17.56 28.78
N GLN A 331 -10.92 18.10 27.98
CA GLN A 331 -11.28 17.51 26.69
C GLN A 331 -10.06 17.37 25.75
N ILE A 332 -9.20 18.40 25.68
CA ILE A 332 -7.97 18.38 24.87
C ILE A 332 -6.99 17.33 25.39
N GLN A 333 -6.82 17.20 26.71
CA GLN A 333 -5.96 16.16 27.30
C GLN A 333 -6.46 14.75 27.01
N ARG A 334 -7.77 14.52 27.02
CA ARG A 334 -8.37 13.24 26.62
C ARG A 334 -8.12 12.93 25.15
N VAL A 335 -8.23 13.93 24.27
CA VAL A 335 -7.93 13.77 22.84
C VAL A 335 -6.46 13.38 22.63
N TYR A 336 -5.50 14.05 23.27
CA TYR A 336 -4.09 13.68 23.15
C TYR A 336 -3.76 12.31 23.74
N SER A 337 -4.37 11.96 24.88
CA SER A 337 -4.22 10.61 25.48
C SER A 337 -4.78 9.54 24.55
N TYR A 338 -5.95 9.77 23.96
CA TYR A 338 -6.54 8.92 22.93
C TYR A 338 -5.61 8.77 21.72
N LEU A 339 -5.08 9.86 21.18
CA LEU A 339 -4.18 9.81 20.00
C LEU A 339 -2.92 9.00 20.31
N SER A 340 -2.32 9.18 21.49
CA SER A 340 -1.16 8.38 21.91
C SER A 340 -1.51 6.89 22.06
N ALA A 341 -2.61 6.58 22.76
CA ALA A 341 -3.07 5.21 22.95
C ALA A 341 -3.44 4.54 21.62
N TYR A 342 -4.02 5.28 20.69
CA TYR A 342 -4.38 4.83 19.36
C TYR A 342 -3.15 4.48 18.52
N GLU A 343 -2.10 5.31 18.52
CA GLU A 343 -0.84 4.99 17.83
C GLU A 343 -0.15 3.73 18.42
N LEU A 344 -0.12 3.60 19.75
CA LEU A 344 0.41 2.41 20.41
C LEU A 344 -0.40 1.15 20.08
N ALA A 345 -1.73 1.25 20.10
CA ALA A 345 -2.62 0.15 19.76
C ALA A 345 -2.42 -0.33 18.32
N LYS A 346 -2.37 0.60 17.36
CA LYS A 346 -2.12 0.30 15.94
C LYS A 346 -0.78 -0.39 15.74
N SER A 347 0.29 0.15 16.34
CA SER A 347 1.64 -0.42 16.22
C SER A 347 1.72 -1.83 16.82
N ALA A 348 1.09 -2.05 17.97
CA ALA A 348 1.06 -3.36 18.63
C ALA A 348 0.22 -4.38 17.83
N PHE A 349 -0.92 -3.97 17.25
CA PHE A 349 -1.77 -4.85 16.44
C PHE A 349 -1.00 -5.49 15.28
N ILE A 350 -0.28 -4.68 14.51
CA ILE A 350 0.44 -5.14 13.30
C ILE A 350 1.81 -5.77 13.60
N SER A 351 2.30 -5.69 14.83
CA SER A 351 3.69 -6.05 15.21
C SER A 351 4.10 -7.49 14.90
N ASP A 352 3.12 -8.40 14.87
CA ASP A 352 3.34 -9.81 14.57
C ASP A 352 3.22 -10.13 13.09
N THR A 353 2.44 -9.38 12.32
CA THR A 353 2.10 -9.72 10.93
C THR A 353 2.83 -8.88 9.89
N GLN A 354 3.43 -7.76 10.29
CA GLN A 354 4.07 -6.83 9.36
C GLN A 354 5.52 -6.52 9.70
N ASN A 355 6.39 -6.60 8.69
CA ASN A 355 7.76 -6.13 8.79
C ASN A 355 7.84 -4.63 8.49
N LEU A 356 7.93 -3.82 9.54
CA LEU A 356 7.87 -2.36 9.42
C LEU A 356 9.00 -1.75 8.57
N LEU A 357 10.22 -2.27 8.64
CA LEU A 357 11.32 -1.81 7.78
C LEU A 357 11.06 -2.11 6.31
N LEU A 358 10.59 -3.32 5.99
CA LEU A 358 10.23 -3.71 4.63
C LEU A 358 9.08 -2.85 4.09
N LYS A 359 8.07 -2.57 4.92
CA LYS A 359 6.94 -1.69 4.57
C LYS A 359 7.34 -0.23 4.41
N SER A 360 8.27 0.25 5.24
CA SER A 360 8.87 1.57 5.09
C SER A 360 9.58 1.72 3.74
N TRP A 361 10.31 0.68 3.30
CA TRP A 361 10.91 0.65 1.96
C TRP A 361 9.84 0.66 0.85
N GLU A 362 8.84 -0.22 0.92
CA GLU A 362 7.71 -0.26 -0.04
C GLU A 362 7.03 1.12 -0.18
N TYR A 363 6.72 1.78 0.92
CA TYR A 363 6.08 3.10 0.93
C TYR A 363 7.01 4.24 0.52
N THR A 364 8.32 4.05 0.63
CA THR A 364 9.31 4.96 0.05
C THR A 364 9.28 4.88 -1.47
N LEU A 365 9.13 3.68 -2.04
CA LEU A 365 8.94 3.51 -3.49
C LEU A 365 7.65 4.16 -3.97
N ALA A 366 6.55 4.06 -3.20
CA ALA A 366 5.33 4.80 -3.48
C ALA A 366 5.56 6.33 -3.45
N THR A 367 6.45 6.82 -2.61
CA THR A 367 6.81 8.26 -2.60
C THR A 367 7.62 8.64 -3.84
N LEU A 368 8.47 7.74 -4.33
CA LEU A 368 9.29 7.97 -5.51
C LEU A 368 8.45 8.21 -6.77
N SER A 369 7.30 7.56 -6.92
CA SER A 369 6.45 7.70 -8.12
C SER A 369 5.88 9.10 -8.35
N ASP A 370 5.80 9.92 -7.30
CA ASP A 370 5.32 11.30 -7.36
C ASP A 370 6.46 12.33 -7.36
N ALA A 371 7.71 11.88 -7.17
CA ALA A 371 8.85 12.77 -6.97
C ALA A 371 9.21 13.57 -8.24
N HIS A 372 8.86 13.05 -9.43
CA HIS A 372 8.99 13.76 -10.70
C HIS A 372 7.86 14.77 -10.94
N ASP A 373 6.68 14.58 -10.33
CA ASP A 373 5.52 15.40 -10.61
C ASP A 373 5.57 16.73 -9.83
N SER A 374 4.99 17.76 -10.43
CA SER A 374 4.82 19.08 -9.83
C SER A 374 3.63 19.15 -8.87
N SER A 375 3.08 18.01 -8.43
CA SER A 375 1.81 17.92 -7.68
C SER A 375 1.88 18.67 -6.36
N THR A 376 2.96 18.49 -5.57
CA THR A 376 3.16 19.26 -4.32
C THR A 376 3.16 20.76 -4.58
N LEU A 377 3.91 21.21 -5.60
CA LEU A 377 4.00 22.61 -5.98
C LEU A 377 2.64 23.16 -6.42
N ASN A 378 1.93 22.42 -7.27
CA ASN A 378 0.61 22.80 -7.78
C ASN A 378 -0.42 22.87 -6.64
N HIS A 379 -0.40 21.93 -5.70
CA HIS A 379 -1.30 21.93 -4.55
C HIS A 379 -1.08 23.14 -3.65
N ILE A 380 0.19 23.46 -3.32
CA ILE A 380 0.54 24.65 -2.53
C ILE A 380 0.13 25.93 -3.28
N ARG A 381 0.36 26.00 -4.60
CA ARG A 381 -0.07 27.16 -5.41
C ARG A 381 -1.58 27.37 -5.37
N ILE A 382 -2.36 26.29 -5.42
CA ILE A 382 -3.83 26.37 -5.30
C ILE A 382 -4.21 26.86 -3.91
N ALA A 383 -3.64 26.28 -2.84
CA ALA A 383 -3.91 26.73 -1.47
C ALA A 383 -3.58 28.21 -1.27
N LEU A 384 -2.44 28.69 -1.77
CA LEU A 384 -2.02 30.09 -1.67
C LEU A 384 -2.78 31.03 -2.62
N GLY A 385 -3.48 30.50 -3.62
CA GLY A 385 -4.22 31.30 -4.60
C GLY A 385 -3.31 32.02 -5.60
N TRP A 386 -2.40 31.29 -6.25
CA TRP A 386 -1.52 31.83 -7.30
C TRP A 386 -2.30 32.36 -8.51
N ASP A 387 -3.35 31.64 -8.89
CA ASP A 387 -4.16 31.89 -10.09
C ASP A 387 -5.63 32.17 -9.70
N ALA A 388 -5.88 32.52 -8.43
CA ALA A 388 -7.23 32.72 -7.89
C ALA A 388 -7.63 34.20 -7.86
N ASP A 389 -8.82 34.49 -8.35
CA ASP A 389 -9.41 35.84 -8.43
C ASP A 389 -10.05 36.32 -7.11
N ASP A 390 -9.92 35.56 -6.02
CA ASP A 390 -10.52 35.92 -4.74
C ASP A 390 -9.65 36.96 -3.97
N PRO A 391 -10.28 37.83 -3.14
CA PRO A 391 -9.58 38.93 -2.48
C PRO A 391 -8.55 38.47 -1.42
N HIS A 392 -8.59 37.21 -1.01
CA HIS A 392 -7.70 36.64 -0.02
C HIS A 392 -6.56 35.84 -0.66
N SER A 393 -6.37 35.92 -1.98
CA SER A 393 -5.32 35.20 -2.70
C SER A 393 -3.96 35.87 -2.54
N LEU A 394 -2.87 35.09 -2.43
CA LEU A 394 -1.54 35.67 -2.27
C LEU A 394 -1.15 36.51 -3.49
N ALA A 395 -1.54 36.09 -4.69
CA ALA A 395 -1.33 36.87 -5.90
C ALA A 395 -2.02 38.24 -5.81
N ARG A 396 -3.27 38.29 -5.33
CA ARG A 396 -4.00 39.55 -5.16
C ARG A 396 -3.38 40.43 -4.07
N ILE A 397 -2.98 39.85 -2.95
CA ILE A 397 -2.29 40.55 -1.85
C ILE A 397 -1.03 41.25 -2.36
N ILE A 398 -0.18 40.53 -3.11
CA ILE A 398 1.05 41.06 -3.68
C ILE A 398 0.74 42.17 -4.70
N GLN A 399 -0.25 41.96 -5.58
CA GLN A 399 -0.65 42.96 -6.57
C GLN A 399 -1.19 44.24 -5.93
N THR A 400 -2.06 44.14 -4.93
CA THR A 400 -2.64 45.30 -4.24
C THR A 400 -1.56 46.09 -3.51
N PHE A 401 -0.65 45.41 -2.79
CA PHE A 401 0.47 46.08 -2.15
C PHE A 401 1.39 46.79 -3.17
N ALA A 402 1.73 46.11 -4.27
CA ALA A 402 2.53 46.72 -5.32
C ALA A 402 1.83 47.93 -5.94
N GLN A 403 0.52 47.87 -6.14
CA GLN A 403 -0.26 48.98 -6.68
C GLN A 403 -0.25 50.20 -5.74
N GLU A 404 -0.42 49.99 -4.43
CA GLU A 404 -0.32 51.07 -3.43
C GLU A 404 1.07 51.72 -3.41
N GLU A 405 2.14 50.94 -3.52
CA GLU A 405 3.51 51.47 -3.60
C GLU A 405 3.81 52.17 -4.93
N ILE A 406 3.21 51.71 -6.04
CA ILE A 406 3.29 52.39 -7.34
C ILE A 406 2.61 53.75 -7.26
N GLU A 407 1.44 53.84 -6.62
CA GLU A 407 0.74 55.11 -6.42
C GLU A 407 1.58 56.11 -5.61
N LYS A 408 2.16 55.67 -4.48
CA LYS A 408 3.10 56.50 -3.68
C LYS A 408 4.33 56.94 -4.50
N THR A 409 4.86 56.04 -5.32
CA THR A 409 6.03 56.34 -6.17
C THR A 409 5.65 57.30 -7.31
N ARG A 410 4.41 57.25 -7.81
CA ARG A 410 3.92 58.17 -8.83
C ARG A 410 3.86 59.61 -8.31
N ASP A 411 3.39 59.79 -7.09
CA ASP A 411 3.40 61.10 -6.43
C ASP A 411 4.83 61.63 -6.26
N LEU A 412 5.77 60.76 -5.88
CA LEU A 412 7.20 61.11 -5.80
C LEU A 412 7.79 61.47 -7.17
N ILE A 413 7.47 60.71 -8.23
CA ILE A 413 7.91 61.02 -9.60
C ILE A 413 7.43 62.40 -10.01
N GLN A 414 6.18 62.76 -9.71
CA GLN A 414 5.62 64.07 -10.03
C GLN A 414 6.36 65.20 -9.29
N GLN A 415 6.72 64.99 -8.02
CA GLN A 415 7.52 65.95 -7.24
C GLN A 415 8.95 66.09 -7.78
N CYS A 416 9.60 64.98 -8.14
CA CYS A 416 10.93 64.98 -8.75
C CYS A 416 10.93 65.63 -10.14
N GLU A 417 9.88 65.39 -10.93
CA GLU A 417 9.68 66.02 -12.25
C GLU A 417 9.53 67.53 -12.12
N GLN A 418 8.76 68.01 -11.14
CA GLN A 418 8.64 69.44 -10.85
C GLN A 418 10.00 70.04 -10.45
N THR A 419 10.74 69.37 -9.55
CA THR A 419 12.07 69.81 -9.09
C THR A 419 13.08 69.83 -10.25
N TYR A 420 13.01 68.85 -11.15
CA TYR A 420 13.82 68.79 -12.36
C TYR A 420 13.52 69.97 -13.31
N HIS A 421 12.24 70.28 -13.55
CA HIS A 421 11.84 71.42 -14.37
C HIS A 421 12.28 72.77 -13.77
N GLU A 422 12.17 72.92 -12.44
CA GLU A 422 12.66 74.11 -11.72
C GLU A 422 14.18 74.26 -11.83
N ALA A 423 14.95 73.19 -11.62
CA ALA A 423 16.40 73.19 -11.77
C ALA A 423 16.86 73.45 -13.21
N HIS A 424 16.16 72.89 -14.21
CA HIS A 424 16.41 73.15 -15.62
C HIS A 424 16.16 74.63 -15.98
N ALA A 425 15.04 75.21 -15.51
CA ALA A 425 14.71 76.61 -15.77
C ALA A 425 15.72 77.58 -15.11
N GLN A 426 16.20 77.25 -13.91
CA GLN A 426 17.26 78.02 -13.24
C GLN A 426 18.59 77.95 -13.98
N LEU A 427 18.97 76.77 -14.48
CA LEU A 427 20.18 76.58 -15.29
C LEU A 427 20.09 77.36 -16.62
N ASP A 428 18.97 77.25 -17.34
CA ASP A 428 18.71 77.99 -18.58
C ASP A 428 18.78 79.52 -18.37
N TYR A 429 18.25 80.01 -17.24
CA TYR A 429 18.32 81.42 -16.87
C TYR A 429 19.77 81.88 -16.66
N VAL A 430 20.58 81.10 -15.96
CA VAL A 430 21.99 81.41 -15.71
C VAL A 430 22.80 81.30 -17.01
N GLU A 431 22.58 80.28 -17.84
CA GLU A 431 23.23 80.13 -19.15
C GLU A 431 22.87 81.29 -20.09
N SER A 432 21.61 81.77 -20.08
CA SER A 432 21.19 82.95 -20.83
C SER A 432 21.85 84.24 -20.32
N ARG A 433 22.03 84.40 -19.00
CA ARG A 433 22.74 85.54 -18.39
C ARG A 433 24.23 85.50 -18.70
N MET A 434 24.86 84.33 -18.75
CA MET A 434 26.26 84.15 -19.14
C MET A 434 26.55 84.60 -20.58
N ARG A 435 25.55 84.60 -21.48
CA ARG A 435 25.71 85.11 -22.86
C ARG A 435 25.86 86.64 -22.91
N ASN A 436 25.39 87.38 -21.90
CA ASN A 436 25.45 88.85 -21.80
C ASN A 436 25.76 89.32 -20.35
N PRO A 437 27.00 89.13 -19.84
CA PRO A 437 27.38 89.51 -18.47
C PRO A 437 27.52 91.03 -18.30
N LEU A 438 27.11 91.58 -17.14
CA LEU A 438 27.09 93.03 -16.90
C LEU A 438 28.48 93.62 -16.60
N ASN A 439 29.40 92.84 -16.02
CA ASN A 439 30.80 93.20 -15.74
C ASN A 439 31.65 91.94 -15.40
N GLU A 440 32.98 92.10 -15.21
CA GLU A 440 33.89 90.98 -14.90
C GLU A 440 33.61 90.27 -13.57
N GLN A 441 33.07 90.98 -12.57
CA GLN A 441 32.69 90.40 -11.27
C GLN A 441 31.42 89.54 -11.40
N ASP A 442 30.42 90.00 -12.14
CA ASP A 442 29.17 89.30 -12.47
C ASP A 442 29.47 88.02 -13.27
N ASN A 443 30.44 88.06 -14.20
CA ASN A 443 30.86 86.87 -14.94
C ASN A 443 31.48 85.79 -14.03
N LYS A 444 32.30 86.17 -13.03
CA LYS A 444 32.85 85.20 -12.06
C LYS A 444 31.76 84.58 -11.17
N ILE A 445 30.76 85.35 -10.78
CA ILE A 445 29.61 84.87 -9.99
C ILE A 445 28.77 83.90 -10.83
N LEU A 446 28.45 84.26 -12.08
CA LEU A 446 27.68 83.42 -12.99
C LEU A 446 28.37 82.08 -13.31
N ILE A 447 29.70 82.03 -13.40
CA ILE A 447 30.45 80.76 -13.55
C ILE A 447 30.26 79.87 -12.31
N MET A 448 30.33 80.47 -11.11
CA MET A 448 30.16 79.74 -9.86
C MET A 448 28.73 79.21 -9.68
N ASP A 449 27.73 80.04 -9.99
CA ASP A 449 26.32 79.67 -9.98
C ASP A 449 26.00 78.61 -11.03
N HIS A 450 26.57 78.71 -12.24
CA HIS A 450 26.42 77.68 -13.28
C HIS A 450 26.94 76.31 -12.81
N VAL A 451 28.09 76.25 -12.13
CA VAL A 451 28.59 74.98 -11.56
C VAL A 451 27.64 74.45 -10.49
N ARG A 452 27.10 75.31 -9.62
CA ARG A 452 26.16 74.93 -8.57
C ARG A 452 24.83 74.42 -9.13
N PHE A 453 24.18 75.18 -10.00
CA PHE A 453 22.90 74.79 -10.62
C PHE A 453 23.04 73.56 -11.52
N ARG A 454 24.22 73.34 -12.12
CA ARG A 454 24.49 72.11 -12.87
C ARG A 454 24.62 70.88 -11.97
N GLN A 455 25.18 71.04 -10.76
CA GLN A 455 25.16 69.97 -9.75
C GLN A 455 23.73 69.71 -9.25
N GLU A 456 22.96 70.76 -8.98
CA GLU A 456 21.54 70.65 -8.58
C GLU A 456 20.71 69.96 -9.68
N PHE A 457 20.89 70.34 -10.95
CA PHE A 457 20.25 69.69 -12.10
C PHE A 457 20.62 68.22 -12.24
N ASN A 458 21.91 67.89 -12.16
CA ASN A 458 22.36 66.49 -12.23
C ASN A 458 21.80 65.66 -11.07
N THR A 459 21.65 66.25 -9.88
CA THR A 459 21.05 65.59 -8.71
C THR A 459 19.54 65.37 -8.94
N ALA A 460 18.82 66.39 -9.39
CA ALA A 460 17.40 66.29 -9.71
C ALA A 460 17.12 65.27 -10.84
N LEU A 461 17.98 65.21 -11.87
CA LEU A 461 17.90 64.21 -12.93
C LEU A 461 18.19 62.80 -12.40
N TYR A 462 19.16 62.64 -11.51
CA TYR A 462 19.44 61.37 -10.86
C TYR A 462 18.25 60.89 -10.01
N ASP A 463 17.65 61.78 -9.21
CA ASP A 463 16.50 61.48 -8.36
C ASP A 463 15.26 61.11 -9.19
N TRP A 464 14.99 61.85 -10.27
CA TRP A 464 13.89 61.56 -11.19
C TRP A 464 14.07 60.21 -11.90
N ASN A 465 15.26 59.93 -12.43
CA ASN A 465 15.58 58.64 -13.06
C ASN A 465 15.47 57.48 -12.05
N THR A 466 15.94 57.68 -10.82
CA THR A 466 15.86 56.69 -9.74
C THR A 466 14.41 56.39 -9.37
N ALA A 467 13.56 57.40 -9.27
CA ALA A 467 12.13 57.24 -9.00
C ALA A 467 11.39 56.51 -10.14
N GLN A 468 11.71 56.81 -11.40
CA GLN A 468 11.14 56.10 -12.56
C GLN A 468 11.58 54.63 -12.61
N GLU A 469 12.86 54.34 -12.37
CA GLU A 469 13.37 52.97 -12.30
C GLU A 469 12.74 52.20 -11.14
N LYS A 470 12.53 52.86 -9.99
CA LYS A 470 11.81 52.28 -8.85
C LYS A 470 10.38 51.88 -9.24
N ALA A 471 9.63 52.75 -9.92
CA ALA A 471 8.27 52.45 -10.38
C ALA A 471 8.23 51.28 -11.38
N LYS A 472 9.17 51.22 -12.33
CA LYS A 472 9.28 50.09 -13.28
C LYS A 472 9.51 48.77 -12.54
N LYS A 473 10.39 48.76 -11.53
CA LYS A 473 10.65 47.57 -10.73
C LYS A 473 9.43 47.15 -9.90
N LEU A 474 8.70 48.10 -9.30
CA LEU A 474 7.46 47.82 -8.57
C LEU A 474 6.37 47.21 -9.48
N CYS A 475 6.24 47.66 -10.73
CA CYS A 475 5.33 47.06 -11.71
C CYS A 475 5.70 45.60 -12.03
N ALA A 476 6.99 45.27 -12.10
CA ALA A 476 7.47 43.92 -12.37
C ALA A 476 7.50 43.02 -11.13
N LEU A 477 7.42 43.60 -9.93
CA LEU A 477 7.61 42.91 -8.65
C LEU A 477 6.65 41.73 -8.44
N PRO A 478 5.32 41.82 -8.70
CA PRO A 478 4.44 40.68 -8.51
C PRO A 478 4.84 39.44 -9.32
N ASN A 479 5.08 39.61 -10.62
CA ASN A 479 5.49 38.51 -11.50
C ASN A 479 6.85 37.94 -11.10
N PHE A 480 7.78 38.80 -10.68
CA PHE A 480 9.07 38.37 -10.18
C PHE A 480 8.95 37.53 -8.90
N LEU A 481 8.18 37.97 -7.91
CA LEU A 481 7.97 37.26 -6.65
C LEU A 481 7.29 35.91 -6.87
N LEU A 482 6.23 35.87 -7.67
CA LEU A 482 5.53 34.62 -8.00
C LEU A 482 6.48 33.63 -8.70
N SER A 483 7.32 34.11 -9.62
CA SER A 483 8.33 33.29 -10.30
C SER A 483 9.44 32.80 -9.35
N PHE A 484 9.90 33.66 -8.43
CA PHE A 484 10.88 33.30 -7.41
C PHE A 484 10.36 32.19 -6.51
N TYR A 485 9.19 32.37 -5.89
CA TYR A 485 8.63 31.37 -4.98
C TYR A 485 8.24 30.07 -5.68
N THR A 486 7.87 30.10 -6.97
CA THR A 486 7.65 28.87 -7.76
C THR A 486 8.90 28.00 -7.84
N LYS A 487 10.09 28.61 -7.85
CA LYS A 487 11.38 27.88 -7.84
C LYS A 487 11.82 27.48 -6.44
N THR A 488 11.44 28.24 -5.42
CA THR A 488 11.89 28.03 -4.02
C THR A 488 10.99 27.06 -3.25
N ILE A 489 9.67 27.02 -3.52
CA ILE A 489 8.71 26.13 -2.83
C ILE A 489 9.18 24.67 -2.83
N PRO A 490 9.60 24.07 -3.96
CA PRO A 490 10.04 22.67 -3.95
C PRO A 490 11.26 22.38 -3.06
N GLN A 491 12.02 23.40 -2.64
CA GLN A 491 13.15 23.22 -1.72
C GLN A 491 12.71 23.14 -0.25
N TYR A 492 11.60 23.81 0.07
CA TYR A 492 11.06 23.92 1.42
C TYR A 492 9.87 23.00 1.70
N PHE A 493 9.15 22.60 0.65
CA PHE A 493 8.01 21.71 0.75
C PHE A 493 8.25 20.48 -0.12
N ARG A 494 8.15 19.32 0.52
CA ARG A 494 8.22 18.00 -0.09
C ARG A 494 6.95 17.23 0.25
N SER A 495 6.81 16.04 -0.29
CA SER A 495 5.72 15.15 0.08
C SER A 495 6.24 13.75 0.35
N SER A 496 5.46 13.01 1.13
CA SER A 496 5.61 11.57 1.29
C SER A 496 4.26 10.90 1.15
N TYR A 497 4.26 9.70 0.60
CA TYR A 497 3.09 8.83 0.62
C TYR A 497 2.64 8.63 2.08
N ASP A 498 1.33 8.71 2.33
CA ASP A 498 0.77 8.46 3.66
C ASP A 498 -0.40 7.49 3.52
N ALA A 499 -0.16 6.26 3.98
CA ALA A 499 -1.09 5.15 3.84
C ALA A 499 -2.39 5.36 4.67
N PHE A 500 -2.36 6.21 5.72
CA PHE A 500 -3.55 6.49 6.55
C PHE A 500 -4.52 7.48 5.90
N ILE A 501 -4.13 8.13 4.79
CA ILE A 501 -5.00 9.05 4.08
C ILE A 501 -5.96 8.26 3.20
N GLN A 502 -7.14 8.01 3.75
CA GLN A 502 -8.21 7.21 3.12
C GLN A 502 -9.43 8.05 2.74
N GLU A 503 -9.38 9.38 2.89
CA GLU A 503 -10.48 10.31 2.58
C GLU A 503 -10.95 10.25 1.11
N PHE A 504 -10.25 9.47 0.27
CA PHE A 504 -10.53 9.26 -1.15
C PHE A 504 -10.77 7.78 -1.52
N SER A 505 -10.80 6.86 -0.55
CA SER A 505 -10.75 5.42 -0.84
C SER A 505 -11.78 4.54 -0.15
N HIS A 506 -12.52 3.74 -0.93
CA HIS A 506 -13.06 2.49 -0.40
C HIS A 506 -11.92 1.45 -0.43
N LEU A 507 -11.64 0.87 0.74
CA LEU A 507 -10.42 0.14 1.12
C LEU A 507 -9.94 -1.02 0.21
N TYR A 508 -10.75 -1.41 -0.78
CA TYR A 508 -10.50 -2.53 -1.72
C TYR A 508 -10.73 -2.15 -3.18
N THR A 509 -11.02 -0.87 -3.43
CA THR A 509 -11.06 -0.28 -4.76
C THR A 509 -9.89 0.69 -4.84
N ASP A 510 -9.03 0.50 -5.84
CA ASP A 510 -7.89 1.35 -6.09
C ASP A 510 -8.32 2.81 -6.14
N SER A 511 -7.81 3.51 -5.15
CA SER A 511 -8.18 4.87 -4.85
C SER A 511 -6.87 5.63 -4.78
N PRO A 512 -6.88 6.86 -5.28
CA PRO A 512 -5.64 7.48 -5.66
C PRO A 512 -4.84 7.80 -4.39
N ALA A 513 -3.54 7.51 -4.44
CA ALA A 513 -2.67 7.50 -3.27
C ALA A 513 -2.64 8.88 -2.60
N GLY A 514 -2.87 8.89 -1.28
CA GLY A 514 -2.79 10.09 -0.46
C GLY A 514 -1.34 10.44 -0.14
N PHE A 515 -1.00 11.72 -0.31
CA PHE A 515 0.32 12.28 -0.02
C PHE A 515 0.19 13.39 1.01
N ARG A 516 1.08 13.37 1.98
CA ARG A 516 1.19 14.41 3.00
C ARG A 516 2.34 15.34 2.66
N ILE A 517 2.08 16.64 2.80
CA ILE A 517 3.11 17.66 2.65
C ILE A 517 4.02 17.68 3.89
N LEU A 518 5.32 17.74 3.63
CA LEU A 518 6.40 17.85 4.59
C LEU A 518 7.08 19.21 4.43
N PHE A 519 7.40 19.87 5.53
CA PHE A 519 8.20 21.09 5.55
C PHE A 519 9.65 20.75 5.89
N THR A 520 10.60 21.20 5.05
CA THR A 520 12.01 20.82 5.17
C THR A 520 12.82 21.72 6.09
N HIS A 521 12.27 22.87 6.51
CA HIS A 521 13.01 23.92 7.23
C HIS A 521 14.27 24.41 6.50
N GLY A 522 14.33 24.24 5.16
CA GLY A 522 15.53 24.53 4.35
C GLY A 522 16.66 23.52 4.53
N ARG A 523 16.42 22.40 5.21
CA ARG A 523 17.42 21.35 5.48
C ARG A 523 17.37 20.27 4.41
N SER A 524 18.54 19.78 4.00
CA SER A 524 18.65 18.72 3.01
C SER A 524 18.33 17.32 3.56
N HIS A 525 18.42 17.11 4.87
CA HIS A 525 18.29 15.78 5.49
C HIS A 525 16.84 15.46 5.87
N PRO A 526 16.21 14.39 5.36
CA PRO A 526 14.76 14.23 5.50
C PRO A 526 14.24 13.87 6.89
N ASN A 527 15.05 13.23 7.73
CA ASN A 527 14.72 13.00 9.14
C ASN A 527 14.53 14.29 9.98
N THR A 528 14.86 15.45 9.42
CA THR A 528 14.64 16.75 10.07
C THR A 528 13.41 17.48 9.55
N TRP A 529 12.67 16.88 8.61
CA TRP A 529 11.48 17.45 8.03
C TRP A 529 10.27 17.17 8.89
N SER A 530 9.31 18.10 8.87
CA SER A 530 8.10 18.06 9.69
C SER A 530 6.88 17.81 8.82
N SER A 531 6.12 16.76 9.11
CA SER A 531 4.82 16.51 8.49
C SER A 531 3.79 17.55 8.92
N ILE A 532 2.91 17.95 8.00
CA ILE A 532 1.83 18.90 8.28
C ILE A 532 0.52 18.15 8.49
N TYR A 533 -0.16 18.40 9.60
CA TYR A 533 -1.41 17.76 10.02
C TYR A 533 -2.55 18.75 10.27
N SER A 534 -2.23 20.03 10.47
CA SER A 534 -3.21 21.05 10.85
C SER A 534 -3.04 22.37 10.10
N ILE A 535 -4.07 23.20 10.18
CA ILE A 535 -4.03 24.56 9.64
C ILE A 535 -3.01 25.43 10.38
N ASN A 536 -2.87 25.25 11.70
CA ASN A 536 -1.90 25.99 12.50
C ASN A 536 -0.46 25.63 12.12
N GLU A 537 -0.17 24.34 11.93
CA GLU A 537 1.13 23.89 11.43
C GLU A 537 1.40 24.42 10.02
N PHE A 538 0.41 24.33 9.12
CA PHE A 538 0.52 24.84 7.75
C PHE A 538 0.84 26.34 7.72
N VAL A 539 0.12 27.16 8.50
CA VAL A 539 0.35 28.61 8.57
C VAL A 539 1.67 28.94 9.25
N SER A 540 2.04 28.23 10.31
CA SER A 540 3.34 28.40 10.99
C SER A 540 4.50 28.13 10.04
N PHE A 541 4.46 27.03 9.29
CA PHE A 541 5.51 26.68 8.34
C PHE A 541 5.53 27.60 7.11
N LEU A 542 4.39 28.10 6.65
CA LEU A 542 4.36 29.16 5.63
C LEU A 542 5.01 30.46 6.15
N SER A 543 4.77 30.81 7.40
CA SER A 543 5.40 31.97 8.03
C SER A 543 6.92 31.81 8.10
N GLU A 544 7.39 30.64 8.56
CA GLU A 544 8.81 30.29 8.58
C GLU A 544 9.42 30.30 7.17
N PHE A 545 8.70 29.81 6.16
CA PHE A 545 9.13 29.84 4.76
C PHE A 545 9.33 31.27 4.24
N PHE A 546 8.36 32.16 4.41
CA PHE A 546 8.48 33.53 3.93
C PHE A 546 9.58 34.31 4.67
N SER A 547 9.73 34.08 5.98
CA SER A 547 10.80 34.71 6.76
C SER A 547 12.19 34.17 6.42
N SER A 548 12.36 32.86 6.22
CA SER A 548 13.65 32.25 5.89
C SER A 548 14.15 32.61 4.49
N THR A 549 13.25 32.84 3.55
CA THR A 549 13.59 33.19 2.16
C THR A 549 13.79 34.69 1.94
N GLU A 550 13.53 35.54 2.93
CA GLU A 550 13.66 37.00 2.85
C GLU A 550 15.08 37.42 2.47
N VAL A 551 16.10 36.90 3.14
CA VAL A 551 17.51 37.27 2.89
C VAL A 551 17.92 36.92 1.45
N ASP A 552 17.56 35.72 0.99
CA ASP A 552 17.86 35.27 -0.36
C ASP A 552 17.14 36.09 -1.42
N LEU A 553 15.89 36.51 -1.14
CA LEU A 553 15.09 37.34 -2.02
C LEU A 553 15.65 38.76 -2.16
N LEU A 554 16.04 39.37 -1.04
CA LEU A 554 16.64 40.72 -1.01
C LEU A 554 17.96 40.79 -1.79
N SER A 555 18.68 39.67 -1.91
CA SER A 555 19.93 39.60 -2.70
C SER A 555 19.72 39.55 -4.23
N LYS A 556 18.49 39.39 -4.73
CA LYS A 556 18.23 39.21 -6.17
C LYS A 556 18.16 40.54 -6.92
N HIS A 557 18.64 40.54 -8.17
CA HIS A 557 18.64 41.72 -9.04
C HIS A 557 17.26 42.37 -9.26
N GLY A 558 16.18 41.59 -9.21
CA GLY A 558 14.80 42.11 -9.32
C GLY A 558 14.35 42.94 -8.12
N VAL A 559 15.05 42.85 -6.98
CA VAL A 559 14.71 43.49 -5.70
C VAL A 559 15.69 44.60 -5.31
N LEU A 560 16.87 44.68 -5.94
CA LEU A 560 17.84 45.75 -5.68
C LEU A 560 17.19 47.14 -5.82
N GLY A 561 17.22 47.93 -4.76
CA GLY A 561 16.57 49.25 -4.65
C GLY A 561 15.10 49.23 -4.23
N LEU A 562 14.55 48.07 -3.86
CA LEU A 562 13.19 47.86 -3.30
C LEU A 562 13.24 47.09 -1.97
N GLU A 563 14.38 47.05 -1.29
CA GLU A 563 14.61 46.17 -0.14
C GLU A 563 13.62 46.47 1.00
N LYS A 564 13.32 47.76 1.22
CA LYS A 564 12.38 48.20 2.26
C LYS A 564 10.95 47.79 1.95
N GLU A 565 10.52 47.97 0.70
CA GLU A 565 9.17 47.63 0.22
C GLU A 565 8.95 46.12 0.23
N VAL A 566 9.95 45.34 -0.20
CA VAL A 566 9.88 43.87 -0.18
C VAL A 566 9.86 43.33 1.24
N SER A 567 10.68 43.87 2.15
CA SER A 567 10.63 43.47 3.57
C SER A 567 9.25 43.79 4.17
N ALA A 568 8.70 44.97 3.89
CA ALA A 568 7.35 45.35 4.34
C ALA A 568 6.26 44.43 3.76
N LEU A 569 6.37 44.04 2.49
CA LEU A 569 5.45 43.08 1.86
C LEU A 569 5.54 41.70 2.52
N ILE A 570 6.73 41.19 2.83
CA ILE A 570 6.89 39.89 3.50
C ILE A 570 6.24 39.93 4.89
N HIS A 571 6.48 40.97 5.67
CA HIS A 571 5.82 41.15 6.97
C HIS A 571 4.30 41.24 6.82
N TYR A 572 3.81 41.91 5.78
CA TYR A 572 2.39 41.98 5.48
C TYR A 572 1.82 40.59 5.12
N ILE A 573 2.52 39.82 4.29
CA ILE A 573 2.14 38.44 3.94
C ILE A 573 2.07 37.57 5.19
N VAL A 574 3.11 37.57 6.03
CA VAL A 574 3.17 36.78 7.27
C VAL A 574 2.05 37.17 8.23
N SER A 575 1.74 38.47 8.38
CA SER A 575 0.60 38.91 9.18
C SER A 575 -0.74 38.46 8.57
N TYR A 576 -0.85 38.47 7.24
CA TYR A 576 -2.10 38.15 6.55
C TYR A 576 -2.44 36.66 6.58
N ILE A 577 -1.45 35.77 6.44
CA ILE A 577 -1.67 34.31 6.47
C ILE A 577 -2.22 33.81 7.82
N HIS A 578 -1.98 34.56 8.90
CA HIS A 578 -2.55 34.27 10.23
C HIS A 578 -4.01 34.68 10.39
N LYS A 579 -4.60 35.41 9.42
CA LYS A 579 -6.01 35.80 9.50
C LYS A 579 -6.91 34.61 9.15
N ASN A 580 -7.98 34.42 9.91
CA ASN A 580 -9.00 33.40 9.65
C ASN A 580 -9.54 33.46 8.20
N SER A 581 -9.72 34.68 7.66
CA SER A 581 -10.18 34.86 6.27
C SER A 581 -9.25 34.23 5.22
N PHE A 582 -7.93 34.25 5.45
CA PHE A 582 -6.97 33.61 4.56
C PHE A 582 -7.04 32.08 4.70
N GLN A 583 -7.09 31.59 5.93
CA GLN A 583 -7.15 30.15 6.22
C GLN A 583 -8.42 29.51 5.63
N GLU A 584 -9.58 30.15 5.79
CA GLU A 584 -10.85 29.72 5.18
C GLU A 584 -10.77 29.73 3.65
N ALA A 585 -10.17 30.77 3.07
CA ALA A 585 -10.00 30.86 1.63
C ALA A 585 -9.08 29.77 1.09
N ALA A 586 -7.98 29.46 1.78
CA ALA A 586 -7.05 28.40 1.40
C ALA A 586 -7.75 27.02 1.33
N ILE A 587 -8.52 26.66 2.36
CA ILE A 587 -9.28 25.40 2.38
C ILE A 587 -10.38 25.44 1.30
N THR A 588 -11.08 26.56 1.15
CA THR A 588 -12.13 26.73 0.14
C THR A 588 -11.61 26.53 -1.28
N ARG A 589 -10.40 27.02 -1.60
CA ARG A 589 -9.75 26.81 -2.91
C ARG A 589 -9.49 25.34 -3.18
N ILE A 590 -9.00 24.61 -2.18
CA ILE A 590 -8.79 23.15 -2.28
C ILE A 590 -10.12 22.44 -2.50
N LEU A 591 -11.13 22.69 -1.66
CA LEU A 591 -12.44 22.04 -1.79
C LEU A 591 -13.07 22.30 -3.17
N LYS A 592 -13.00 23.54 -3.68
CA LYS A 592 -13.46 23.88 -5.03
C LYS A 592 -12.68 23.14 -6.13
N ARG A 593 -11.36 23.01 -5.99
CA ARG A 593 -10.52 22.30 -6.97
C ARG A 593 -10.93 20.84 -7.11
N TYR A 594 -11.27 20.20 -6.00
CA TYR A 594 -11.70 18.81 -5.93
C TYR A 594 -13.23 18.64 -6.04
N ASN A 595 -13.98 19.68 -6.46
CA ASN A 595 -15.45 19.66 -6.59
C ASN A 595 -16.18 19.19 -5.32
N SER A 596 -15.62 19.47 -4.14
CA SER A 596 -16.17 19.10 -2.84
C SER A 596 -17.10 20.19 -2.28
N THR A 597 -17.99 19.81 -1.37
CA THR A 597 -18.93 20.74 -0.71
C THR A 597 -18.18 21.68 0.23
N VAL A 598 -18.49 22.98 0.16
CA VAL A 598 -17.89 23.99 1.02
C VAL A 598 -18.87 24.30 2.16
N PRO A 599 -18.53 24.02 3.43
CA PRO A 599 -19.38 24.37 4.56
C PRO A 599 -19.43 25.90 4.78
N PRO A 600 -20.52 26.44 5.37
CA PRO A 600 -20.72 27.89 5.50
C PRO A 600 -19.73 28.59 6.43
N SER A 601 -19.19 27.89 7.45
CA SER A 601 -18.02 28.32 8.23
C SER A 601 -17.02 27.17 8.24
N VAL A 602 -15.91 27.33 7.50
CA VAL A 602 -14.97 26.21 7.28
C VAL A 602 -14.19 25.88 8.55
N LEU A 603 -13.71 26.89 9.27
CA LEU A 603 -12.92 26.69 10.49
C LEU A 603 -13.75 26.11 11.65
N ASP A 604 -15.04 26.42 11.72
CA ASP A 604 -15.94 25.84 12.72
C ASP A 604 -16.43 24.43 12.35
N ASN A 605 -16.18 23.97 11.13
CA ASN A 605 -16.64 22.68 10.60
C ASN A 605 -15.49 21.89 9.95
N LEU A 606 -14.28 21.97 10.53
CA LEU A 606 -13.11 21.23 10.04
C LEU A 606 -13.34 19.71 10.05
N ASP A 607 -14.23 19.20 10.89
CA ASP A 607 -14.64 17.79 10.92
C ASP A 607 -15.38 17.33 9.64
N LYS A 608 -15.96 18.26 8.87
CA LYS A 608 -16.80 17.98 7.69
C LYS A 608 -16.07 18.12 6.36
N ILE A 609 -14.80 18.54 6.37
CA ILE A 609 -14.02 18.72 5.14
C ILE A 609 -13.45 17.39 4.67
N SER A 610 -13.38 17.21 3.35
CA SER A 610 -12.82 16.02 2.70
C SER A 610 -11.40 16.20 2.18
N HIS A 611 -10.94 17.45 2.01
CA HIS A 611 -9.62 17.75 1.47
C HIS A 611 -9.01 18.94 2.22
N THR A 612 -7.69 18.94 2.35
CA THR A 612 -6.95 19.94 3.13
C THR A 612 -5.74 20.50 2.36
N PRO A 613 -5.22 21.69 2.73
CA PRO A 613 -4.01 22.24 2.13
C PRO A 613 -2.74 21.38 2.31
N TRP A 614 -2.70 20.47 3.29
CA TRP A 614 -1.53 19.66 3.63
C TRP A 614 -1.60 18.21 3.14
N VAL A 615 -2.72 17.82 2.52
CA VAL A 615 -2.92 16.50 1.93
C VAL A 615 -3.38 16.65 0.50
N TYR A 616 -2.82 15.86 -0.41
CA TYR A 616 -3.29 15.79 -1.78
C TYR A 616 -3.28 14.35 -2.29
N VAL A 617 -3.89 14.19 -3.45
CA VAL A 617 -3.94 12.95 -4.21
C VAL A 617 -2.92 13.03 -5.34
N SER A 618 -1.97 12.11 -5.36
CA SER A 618 -0.90 12.07 -6.36
C SER A 618 -1.38 11.68 -7.75
N GLY A 619 -0.66 12.16 -8.78
CA GLY A 619 -0.79 11.74 -10.18
C GLY A 619 0.26 10.70 -10.60
N GLY A 620 1.08 10.21 -9.67
CA GLY A 620 2.10 9.21 -9.91
C GLY A 620 1.52 7.90 -10.44
N THR A 621 2.23 7.27 -11.37
CA THR A 621 1.81 6.03 -12.03
C THR A 621 2.89 4.97 -11.91
N VAL A 622 2.57 3.73 -12.25
CA VAL A 622 3.58 2.68 -12.38
C VAL A 622 4.65 3.08 -13.42
N VAL A 623 4.29 3.82 -14.47
CA VAL A 623 5.22 4.31 -15.49
C VAL A 623 6.24 5.29 -14.90
N THR A 624 5.79 6.26 -14.11
CA THR A 624 6.70 7.23 -13.49
C THR A 624 7.63 6.53 -12.50
N LEU A 625 7.11 5.60 -11.69
CA LEU A 625 7.91 4.81 -10.76
C LEU A 625 9.03 4.03 -11.46
N LEU A 626 8.69 3.29 -12.52
CA LEU A 626 9.66 2.44 -13.23
C LEU A 626 10.75 3.26 -13.91
N LYS A 627 10.38 4.40 -14.51
CA LYS A 627 11.36 5.35 -15.07
C LYS A 627 12.27 5.93 -14.00
N ASP A 628 11.69 6.38 -12.89
CA ASP A 628 12.43 7.04 -11.82
C ASP A 628 13.36 6.08 -11.07
N TYR A 629 12.92 4.84 -10.83
CA TYR A 629 13.70 3.87 -10.08
C TYR A 629 14.89 3.32 -10.86
N PHE A 630 14.71 2.98 -12.15
CA PHE A 630 15.77 2.44 -13.00
C PHE A 630 16.54 3.50 -13.77
N GLU A 631 16.30 4.78 -13.49
CA GLU A 631 17.02 5.89 -14.12
C GLU A 631 16.84 5.91 -15.64
N ASN A 632 15.70 5.40 -16.11
CA ASN A 632 15.37 5.25 -17.52
C ASN A 632 14.75 6.54 -18.06
N ALA A 633 15.46 7.19 -18.99
CA ALA A 633 14.97 8.39 -19.68
C ALA A 633 14.03 8.08 -20.85
N GLU A 634 14.04 6.85 -21.37
CA GLU A 634 13.25 6.41 -22.53
C GLU A 634 11.81 6.03 -22.14
N GLU A 635 10.93 5.89 -23.14
CA GLU A 635 9.57 5.39 -22.92
C GLU A 635 9.55 3.87 -22.73
N LEU A 636 8.71 3.40 -21.80
CA LEU A 636 8.57 1.97 -21.50
C LEU A 636 7.80 1.27 -22.60
N THR A 637 8.16 0.03 -22.91
CA THR A 637 7.41 -0.77 -23.88
C THR A 637 6.16 -1.36 -23.23
N SER A 638 4.98 -0.89 -23.65
CA SER A 638 3.68 -1.38 -23.18
C SER A 638 2.81 -1.92 -24.32
N ILE A 639 1.90 -2.84 -23.98
CA ILE A 639 0.84 -3.36 -24.86
C ILE A 639 -0.50 -3.14 -24.13
N GLU A 640 -1.48 -2.55 -24.81
CA GLU A 640 -2.74 -2.12 -24.21
C GLU A 640 -3.96 -2.78 -24.87
N LYS A 641 -5.01 -3.06 -24.07
CA LYS A 641 -6.28 -3.63 -24.55
C LYS A 641 -7.46 -3.21 -23.67
N HIS A 642 -8.60 -2.91 -24.30
CA HIS A 642 -9.90 -2.86 -23.63
C HIS A 642 -10.65 -4.17 -23.92
N PRO A 643 -10.65 -5.13 -22.98
CA PRO A 643 -11.39 -6.38 -23.15
C PRO A 643 -12.87 -6.16 -22.83
N GLU A 644 -13.77 -6.69 -23.66
CA GLU A 644 -15.22 -6.63 -23.39
C GLU A 644 -15.67 -7.62 -22.31
N ASN A 645 -14.93 -8.71 -22.14
CA ASN A 645 -15.26 -9.79 -21.21
C ASN A 645 -13.99 -10.56 -20.77
N ALA A 646 -14.13 -11.48 -19.80
CA ALA A 646 -13.01 -12.25 -19.28
C ALA A 646 -12.35 -13.18 -20.32
N HIS A 647 -13.09 -13.65 -21.33
CA HIS A 647 -12.52 -14.44 -22.43
C HIS A 647 -11.53 -13.61 -23.24
N GLU A 648 -11.93 -12.41 -23.68
CA GLU A 648 -11.05 -11.51 -24.41
C GLU A 648 -9.82 -11.13 -23.60
N LEU A 649 -9.96 -10.94 -22.29
CA LEU A 649 -8.83 -10.67 -21.40
C LEU A 649 -7.85 -11.85 -21.33
N ALA A 650 -8.35 -13.09 -21.23
CA ALA A 650 -7.52 -14.29 -21.23
C ALA A 650 -6.78 -14.47 -22.57
N ALA A 651 -7.47 -14.21 -23.69
CA ALA A 651 -6.87 -14.25 -25.02
C ALA A 651 -5.80 -13.17 -25.18
N PHE A 652 -6.07 -11.94 -24.73
CA PHE A 652 -5.13 -10.82 -24.77
C PHE A 652 -3.80 -11.15 -24.10
N PHE A 653 -3.80 -11.63 -22.86
CA PHE A 653 -2.54 -11.96 -22.19
C PHE A 653 -1.82 -13.12 -22.86
N SER A 654 -2.55 -14.12 -23.35
CA SER A 654 -1.95 -15.25 -24.06
C SER A 654 -1.29 -14.82 -25.38
N ASP A 655 -1.95 -13.96 -26.15
CA ASP A 655 -1.42 -13.41 -27.40
C ASP A 655 -0.25 -12.46 -27.15
N ALA A 656 -0.34 -11.59 -26.14
CA ALA A 656 0.73 -10.67 -25.78
C ALA A 656 2.02 -11.41 -25.41
N LEU A 657 1.91 -12.54 -24.69
CA LEU A 657 3.06 -13.41 -24.38
C LEU A 657 3.57 -14.18 -25.61
N LYS A 658 2.69 -14.61 -26.52
CA LYS A 658 3.06 -15.21 -27.82
C LYS A 658 3.85 -14.26 -28.71
N ASP A 659 3.62 -12.96 -28.61
CA ASP A 659 4.31 -11.98 -29.45
C ASP A 659 5.66 -11.52 -28.88
N LEU A 660 6.04 -11.99 -27.69
CA LEU A 660 7.32 -11.63 -27.09
C LEU A 660 8.53 -12.23 -27.85
N PRO A 661 9.68 -11.53 -27.89
CA PRO A 661 10.93 -12.08 -28.39
C PRO A 661 11.30 -13.41 -27.72
N TYR A 662 11.85 -14.36 -28.49
CA TYR A 662 12.22 -15.71 -28.00
C TYR A 662 13.11 -15.67 -26.75
N ALA A 663 14.06 -14.74 -26.70
CA ALA A 663 14.93 -14.58 -25.55
C ALA A 663 14.16 -14.23 -24.26
N ILE A 664 13.14 -13.36 -24.34
CA ILE A 664 12.29 -13.01 -23.20
C ILE A 664 11.39 -14.21 -22.83
N LYS A 665 10.81 -14.90 -23.81
CA LYS A 665 10.00 -16.11 -23.57
C LYS A 665 10.78 -17.15 -22.79
N SER A 666 12.04 -17.41 -23.16
CA SER A 666 12.92 -18.35 -22.47
C SER A 666 13.05 -18.07 -20.97
N TYR A 667 13.08 -16.80 -20.54
CA TYR A 667 13.13 -16.41 -19.12
C TYR A 667 11.78 -16.48 -18.40
N LEU A 668 10.68 -16.53 -19.14
CA LEU A 668 9.33 -16.61 -18.58
C LEU A 668 8.85 -18.05 -18.46
N GLU A 669 9.34 -18.95 -19.32
CA GLU A 669 8.96 -20.37 -19.36
C GLU A 669 9.35 -21.16 -18.11
N ASP A 670 10.47 -20.79 -17.48
CA ASP A 670 10.98 -21.41 -16.25
C ASP A 670 10.25 -20.92 -14.98
N GLY A 671 9.48 -19.83 -15.09
CA GLY A 671 8.74 -19.21 -13.99
C GLY A 671 9.61 -18.46 -12.99
N ALA A 672 10.88 -18.18 -13.31
CA ALA A 672 11.81 -17.47 -12.43
C ALA A 672 11.60 -15.95 -12.44
N HIS A 673 11.00 -15.42 -13.51
CA HIS A 673 10.77 -14.00 -13.74
C HIS A 673 9.30 -13.69 -14.01
N SER A 674 8.85 -12.52 -13.56
CA SER A 674 7.50 -12.00 -13.79
C SER A 674 7.49 -10.71 -14.61
N LEU A 675 6.40 -10.46 -15.33
CA LEU A 675 6.16 -9.17 -16.00
C LEU A 675 5.17 -8.33 -15.19
N ILE A 676 5.27 -7.01 -15.25
CA ILE A 676 4.29 -6.12 -14.63
C ILE A 676 3.07 -6.00 -15.56
N ALA A 677 1.88 -6.02 -14.99
CA ALA A 677 0.64 -5.69 -15.67
C ALA A 677 -0.22 -4.75 -14.82
N SER A 678 -1.06 -3.96 -15.47
CA SER A 678 -2.07 -3.15 -14.79
C SER A 678 -3.44 -3.38 -15.40
N SER A 679 -4.43 -3.59 -14.54
CA SER A 679 -5.84 -3.36 -14.86
C SER A 679 -6.18 -1.87 -14.68
N PRO A 680 -7.40 -1.44 -15.03
CA PRO A 680 -7.86 -0.07 -14.78
C PRO A 680 -7.82 0.37 -13.31
N THR A 681 -7.74 -0.58 -12.38
CA THR A 681 -7.84 -0.32 -10.94
C THR A 681 -6.88 -1.20 -10.13
N HIS A 682 -5.83 -1.77 -10.70
CA HIS A 682 -4.90 -2.62 -9.96
C HIS A 682 -3.61 -2.88 -10.74
N VAL A 683 -2.46 -2.93 -10.08
CA VAL A 683 -1.18 -3.34 -10.67
C VAL A 683 -0.74 -4.65 -10.02
N PHE A 684 -0.28 -5.60 -10.84
CA PHE A 684 0.04 -6.97 -10.45
C PHE A 684 1.13 -7.58 -11.34
N SER A 685 1.60 -8.78 -10.98
CA SER A 685 2.66 -9.46 -11.71
C SER A 685 2.13 -10.67 -12.48
N ILE A 686 2.51 -10.82 -13.75
CA ILE A 686 2.16 -11.95 -14.61
C ILE A 686 3.08 -13.13 -14.32
N ILE A 687 2.48 -14.28 -14.00
CA ILE A 687 3.16 -15.55 -13.72
C ILE A 687 3.14 -16.47 -14.94
N ALA A 688 3.81 -16.05 -16.01
CA ALA A 688 3.79 -16.71 -17.32
C ALA A 688 4.21 -18.20 -17.28
N GLY A 689 5.11 -18.58 -16.36
CA GLY A 689 5.58 -19.96 -16.19
C GLY A 689 4.60 -20.91 -15.48
N SER A 690 3.45 -20.42 -15.01
CA SER A 690 2.39 -21.26 -14.41
C SER A 690 1.96 -22.37 -15.37
N PRO A 691 1.93 -23.66 -14.97
CA PRO A 691 1.90 -24.79 -15.92
C PRO A 691 0.84 -24.71 -17.03
N LEU A 692 -0.43 -24.51 -16.67
CA LEU A 692 -1.53 -24.43 -17.65
C LEU A 692 -1.61 -23.11 -18.38
N PHE A 693 -1.16 -22.02 -17.74
CA PHE A 693 -1.12 -20.73 -18.41
C PHE A 693 0.02 -20.68 -19.44
N ARG A 694 1.17 -21.31 -19.13
CA ARG A 694 2.26 -21.57 -20.07
C ARG A 694 1.78 -22.36 -21.27
N GLU A 695 0.97 -23.38 -21.07
CA GLU A 695 0.36 -24.12 -22.19
C GLU A 695 -0.51 -23.23 -23.08
N ALA A 696 -1.16 -22.19 -22.55
CA ALA A 696 -2.02 -21.29 -23.34
C ALA A 696 -1.22 -20.42 -24.33
N TRP A 697 -0.01 -19.99 -23.95
CA TRP A 697 0.82 -19.11 -24.77
C TRP A 697 2.01 -19.78 -25.45
N ASN A 698 2.47 -20.96 -24.98
CA ASN A 698 3.60 -21.69 -25.58
C ASN A 698 3.14 -22.79 -26.56
N ASN A 699 2.18 -22.47 -27.42
CA ASN A 699 1.63 -23.38 -28.43
C ASN A 699 1.39 -22.67 -29.76
N ASP A 700 1.21 -23.45 -30.84
CA ASP A 700 0.98 -22.94 -32.20
C ASP A 700 -0.49 -22.60 -32.51
N TRP A 701 -1.41 -22.79 -31.56
CA TRP A 701 -2.84 -22.52 -31.77
C TRP A 701 -3.12 -21.02 -31.64
N TYR A 702 -4.14 -20.50 -32.32
CA TYR A 702 -4.67 -19.19 -31.99
C TYR A 702 -5.23 -19.20 -30.56
N SER A 703 -4.91 -18.19 -29.74
CA SER A 703 -5.22 -18.23 -28.30
C SER A 703 -6.72 -18.34 -28.02
N TYR A 704 -7.55 -17.62 -28.77
CA TYR A 704 -9.01 -17.73 -28.69
C TYR A 704 -9.51 -19.16 -28.99
N THR A 705 -8.96 -19.79 -30.04
CA THR A 705 -9.32 -21.16 -30.44
C THR A 705 -8.90 -22.17 -29.40
N TRP A 706 -7.68 -22.04 -28.86
CA TRP A 706 -7.19 -22.91 -27.79
C TRP A 706 -8.05 -22.80 -26.53
N LEU A 707 -8.38 -21.57 -26.10
CA LEU A 707 -9.25 -21.33 -24.95
C LEU A 707 -10.60 -21.99 -25.12
N ARG A 708 -11.27 -21.79 -26.27
CA ARG A 708 -12.60 -22.37 -26.53
C ARG A 708 -12.57 -23.90 -26.69
N ASP A 709 -11.70 -24.42 -27.54
CA ASP A 709 -11.78 -25.81 -28.01
C ASP A 709 -11.01 -26.79 -27.12
N VAL A 710 -10.04 -26.30 -26.34
CA VAL A 710 -9.24 -27.14 -25.43
C VAL A 710 -9.64 -26.87 -23.99
N TRP A 711 -9.46 -25.63 -23.52
CA TRP A 711 -9.59 -25.36 -22.09
C TRP A 711 -11.06 -25.31 -21.61
N VAL A 712 -11.92 -24.53 -22.28
CA VAL A 712 -13.36 -24.41 -21.97
C VAL A 712 -14.05 -25.75 -22.15
N LYS A 713 -13.80 -26.45 -23.26
CA LYS A 713 -14.41 -27.75 -23.52
C LYS A 713 -14.14 -28.76 -22.40
N ASN A 714 -12.90 -28.88 -21.94
CA ASN A 714 -12.56 -29.78 -20.82
C ASN A 714 -13.31 -29.43 -19.53
N HIS A 715 -13.57 -28.14 -19.28
CA HIS A 715 -14.34 -27.70 -18.12
C HIS A 715 -15.84 -27.97 -18.30
N GLN A 716 -16.39 -27.73 -19.50
CA GLN A 716 -17.78 -28.01 -19.83
C GLN A 716 -18.08 -29.50 -19.67
N ASP A 717 -17.23 -30.37 -20.24
CA ASP A 717 -17.36 -31.82 -20.13
C ASP A 717 -17.39 -32.23 -18.64
N PHE A 718 -16.53 -31.67 -17.79
CA PHE A 718 -16.58 -31.92 -16.35
C PHE A 718 -17.90 -31.46 -15.69
N LEU A 719 -18.39 -30.27 -16.03
CA LEU A 719 -19.63 -29.71 -15.47
C LEU A 719 -20.87 -30.54 -15.85
N THR A 720 -20.92 -31.06 -17.08
CA THR A 720 -22.02 -31.88 -17.58
C THR A 720 -21.94 -33.31 -17.08
N ASP A 721 -20.75 -33.88 -16.99
CA ASP A 721 -20.53 -35.28 -16.60
C ASP A 721 -20.61 -35.48 -15.09
N THR A 722 -20.40 -34.41 -14.30
CA THR A 722 -20.52 -34.46 -12.84
C THR A 722 -21.99 -34.32 -12.42
N ILE A 723 -22.66 -35.47 -12.26
CA ILE A 723 -24.06 -35.55 -11.84
C ILE A 723 -24.14 -35.87 -10.34
N LEU A 724 -24.82 -35.01 -9.58
CA LEU A 724 -25.12 -35.25 -8.17
C LEU A 724 -26.46 -35.96 -8.04
N ASN A 725 -26.48 -37.12 -7.39
CA ASN A 725 -27.72 -37.79 -7.00
C ASN A 725 -28.39 -37.07 -5.81
N GLN A 726 -29.62 -37.48 -5.46
CA GLN A 726 -30.38 -36.90 -4.34
C GLN A 726 -29.57 -36.80 -3.04
N GLN A 727 -28.80 -37.84 -2.68
CA GLN A 727 -27.96 -37.82 -1.48
C GLN A 727 -26.84 -36.77 -1.57
N GLY A 728 -26.21 -36.62 -2.73
CA GLY A 728 -25.19 -35.62 -3.00
C GLY A 728 -25.74 -34.19 -2.98
N ILE A 729 -26.94 -33.98 -3.54
CA ILE A 729 -27.64 -32.68 -3.50
C ILE A 729 -27.92 -32.31 -2.05
N TYR A 730 -28.47 -33.23 -1.25
CA TYR A 730 -28.80 -32.96 0.15
C TYR A 730 -27.53 -32.72 0.97
N THR A 731 -26.51 -33.56 0.80
CA THR A 731 -25.22 -33.37 1.47
C THR A 731 -24.62 -32.00 1.16
N PHE A 732 -24.71 -31.54 -0.09
CA PHE A 732 -24.25 -30.20 -0.48
C PHE A 732 -25.04 -29.10 0.23
N ILE A 733 -26.37 -29.16 0.20
CA ILE A 733 -27.26 -28.17 0.84
C ILE A 733 -27.03 -28.10 2.35
N GLU A 734 -26.96 -29.24 3.04
CA GLU A 734 -26.72 -29.28 4.48
C GLU A 734 -25.37 -28.64 4.85
N ARG A 735 -24.32 -28.93 4.07
CA ARG A 735 -22.99 -28.34 4.26
C ARG A 735 -23.01 -26.84 4.02
N PHE A 736 -23.64 -26.39 2.94
CA PHE A 736 -23.79 -24.97 2.62
C PHE A 736 -24.55 -24.24 3.74
N CYS A 737 -25.70 -24.77 4.15
CA CYS A 737 -26.50 -24.19 5.22
C CYS A 737 -25.78 -24.18 6.57
N THR A 738 -25.00 -25.23 6.88
CA THR A 738 -24.23 -25.28 8.11
C THR A 738 -23.07 -24.28 8.11
N LYS A 739 -22.35 -24.16 6.99
CA LYS A 739 -21.18 -23.28 6.85
C LYS A 739 -21.55 -21.81 6.93
N TYR A 740 -22.71 -21.42 6.39
CA TYR A 740 -23.14 -20.02 6.30
C TYR A 740 -24.31 -19.68 7.24
N SER A 741 -24.52 -20.46 8.30
CA SER A 741 -25.55 -20.23 9.33
C SER A 741 -26.99 -20.09 8.79
N LEU A 742 -27.35 -20.90 7.78
CA LEU A 742 -28.68 -20.99 7.17
C LEU A 742 -29.42 -22.28 7.56
N GLN A 743 -29.15 -22.85 8.74
CA GLN A 743 -29.73 -24.14 9.17
C GLN A 743 -31.27 -24.09 9.19
N ASN A 744 -31.85 -22.94 9.50
CA ASN A 744 -33.30 -22.74 9.53
C ASN A 744 -33.96 -22.86 8.15
N LEU A 745 -33.20 -22.68 7.07
CA LEU A 745 -33.68 -22.77 5.68
C LEU A 745 -33.37 -24.13 5.03
N ALA A 746 -32.62 -25.01 5.71
CA ALA A 746 -32.13 -26.25 5.10
C ALA A 746 -33.28 -27.13 4.60
N TYR A 747 -34.36 -27.28 5.38
CA TYR A 747 -35.52 -28.09 4.99
C TYR A 747 -36.21 -27.56 3.73
N ASP A 748 -36.53 -26.26 3.69
CA ASP A 748 -37.17 -25.64 2.52
C ASP A 748 -36.26 -25.67 1.29
N PHE A 749 -34.94 -25.58 1.50
CA PHE A 749 -33.96 -25.69 0.43
C PHE A 749 -33.90 -27.12 -0.14
N HIS A 750 -33.96 -28.15 0.71
CA HIS A 750 -34.07 -29.54 0.25
C HIS A 750 -35.33 -29.79 -0.58
N ASP A 751 -36.47 -29.25 -0.15
CA ASP A 751 -37.74 -29.41 -0.85
C ASP A 751 -37.71 -28.72 -2.22
N PHE A 752 -37.13 -27.51 -2.29
CA PHE A 752 -36.95 -26.77 -3.54
C PHE A 752 -36.03 -27.47 -4.55
N CYS A 753 -35.00 -28.18 -4.06
CA CYS A 753 -34.03 -28.94 -4.86
C CYS A 753 -34.28 -30.46 -4.79
N SER A 754 -35.55 -30.90 -4.77
CA SER A 754 -35.96 -32.29 -4.54
C SER A 754 -35.79 -33.25 -5.72
N ASP A 755 -35.07 -32.87 -6.79
CA ASP A 755 -34.84 -33.72 -7.95
C ASP A 755 -34.02 -34.98 -7.63
N HIS A 756 -34.22 -36.05 -8.41
CA HIS A 756 -33.46 -37.30 -8.25
C HIS A 756 -31.97 -37.15 -8.55
N SER A 757 -31.63 -36.28 -9.50
CA SER A 757 -30.26 -35.95 -9.87
C SER A 757 -30.19 -34.59 -10.56
N LEU A 758 -29.09 -33.86 -10.35
CA LEU A 758 -28.81 -32.58 -10.97
C LEU A 758 -27.35 -32.53 -11.43
N SER A 759 -27.10 -31.98 -12.61
CA SER A 759 -25.77 -31.50 -12.98
C SER A 759 -25.38 -30.25 -12.15
N LEU A 760 -24.11 -29.88 -12.18
CA LEU A 760 -23.64 -28.70 -11.42
C LEU A 760 -24.28 -27.38 -11.88
N PRO A 761 -24.44 -27.11 -13.19
CA PRO A 761 -25.14 -25.91 -13.65
C PRO A 761 -26.61 -25.87 -13.19
N GLU A 762 -27.32 -26.99 -13.26
CA GLU A 762 -28.73 -27.08 -12.84
C GLU A 762 -28.89 -26.87 -11.34
N LEU A 763 -28.01 -27.47 -10.52
CA LEU A 763 -27.99 -27.26 -9.08
C LEU A 763 -27.74 -25.79 -8.76
N TYR A 764 -26.73 -25.17 -9.40
CA TYR A 764 -26.42 -23.76 -9.18
C TYR A 764 -27.61 -22.87 -9.53
N GLU A 765 -28.27 -23.11 -10.66
CA GLU A 765 -29.42 -22.34 -11.11
C GLU A 765 -30.58 -22.42 -10.10
N LYS A 766 -30.96 -23.63 -9.68
CA LYS A 766 -32.04 -23.82 -8.70
C LYS A 766 -31.70 -23.21 -7.35
N ALA A 767 -30.50 -23.49 -6.82
CA ALA A 767 -30.04 -22.90 -5.57
C ALA A 767 -29.99 -21.37 -5.61
N SER A 768 -29.55 -20.79 -6.74
CA SER A 768 -29.53 -19.35 -6.91
C SER A 768 -30.94 -18.73 -6.91
N ARG A 769 -31.92 -19.40 -7.51
CA ARG A 769 -33.34 -18.97 -7.46
C ARG A 769 -33.89 -19.05 -6.04
N PHE A 770 -33.66 -20.15 -5.33
CA PHE A 770 -34.06 -20.31 -3.93
C PHE A 770 -33.52 -19.18 -3.05
N LEU A 771 -32.23 -18.85 -3.19
CA LEU A 771 -31.59 -17.77 -2.44
C LEU A 771 -32.19 -16.39 -2.78
N LYS A 772 -32.52 -16.12 -4.06
CA LYS A 772 -33.20 -14.87 -4.46
C LYS A 772 -34.60 -14.75 -3.86
N GLU A 773 -35.36 -15.85 -3.82
CA GLU A 773 -36.72 -15.87 -3.30
C GLU A 773 -36.78 -15.70 -1.78
N ASN A 774 -35.79 -16.24 -1.05
CA ASN A 774 -35.72 -16.15 0.41
C ASN A 774 -35.05 -14.88 0.95
N PHE A 775 -34.25 -14.19 0.12
CA PHE A 775 -33.59 -12.93 0.48
C PHE A 775 -33.93 -11.74 -0.46
N PRO A 776 -35.22 -11.44 -0.74
CA PRO A 776 -35.60 -10.49 -1.79
C PRO A 776 -35.39 -9.01 -1.41
N LYS A 777 -35.26 -8.70 -0.10
CA LYS A 777 -35.15 -7.32 0.40
C LYS A 777 -33.71 -6.80 0.48
N SER A 778 -32.71 -7.65 0.23
CA SER A 778 -31.30 -7.27 0.23
C SER A 778 -30.58 -7.95 -0.93
N GLU A 779 -30.63 -7.30 -2.11
CA GLU A 779 -29.98 -7.81 -3.33
C GLU A 779 -28.50 -8.15 -3.07
N ASN A 780 -27.81 -7.34 -2.26
CA ASN A 780 -26.42 -7.55 -1.85
C ASN A 780 -26.20 -8.89 -1.13
N ILE A 781 -27.08 -9.27 -0.20
CA ILE A 781 -27.00 -10.55 0.52
C ILE A 781 -27.25 -11.72 -0.43
N SER A 782 -28.25 -11.60 -1.32
CA SER A 782 -28.55 -12.67 -2.29
C SER A 782 -27.39 -12.93 -3.25
N ALA A 783 -26.74 -11.87 -3.73
CA ALA A 783 -25.56 -11.95 -4.60
C ALA A 783 -24.34 -12.53 -3.86
N LEU A 784 -24.18 -12.20 -2.57
CA LEU A 784 -23.14 -12.78 -1.73
C LEU A 784 -23.31 -14.29 -1.58
N TYR A 785 -24.51 -14.77 -1.25
CA TYR A 785 -24.74 -16.21 -1.13
C TYR A 785 -24.57 -16.95 -2.46
N GLN A 786 -24.87 -16.33 -3.59
CA GLN A 786 -24.57 -16.90 -4.92
C GLN A 786 -23.07 -17.04 -5.17
N ARG A 787 -22.26 -16.05 -4.77
CA ARG A 787 -20.80 -16.17 -4.82
C ARG A 787 -20.28 -17.27 -3.92
N HIS A 788 -20.82 -17.37 -2.70
CA HIS A 788 -20.49 -18.45 -1.77
C HIS A 788 -20.91 -19.84 -2.28
N LEU A 789 -22.02 -19.91 -3.01
CA LEU A 789 -22.52 -21.11 -3.66
C LEU A 789 -21.54 -21.56 -4.75
N ALA A 790 -21.13 -20.65 -5.64
CA ALA A 790 -20.14 -20.93 -6.68
C ALA A 790 -18.80 -21.39 -6.07
N HIS A 791 -18.31 -20.67 -5.06
CA HIS A 791 -17.11 -21.02 -4.30
C HIS A 791 -17.20 -22.43 -3.71
N GLN A 792 -18.33 -22.78 -3.09
CA GLN A 792 -18.48 -24.09 -2.46
C GLN A 792 -18.56 -25.23 -3.49
N ILE A 793 -19.20 -25.02 -4.65
CA ILE A 793 -19.19 -26.01 -5.73
C ILE A 793 -17.75 -26.32 -6.16
N VAL A 794 -16.95 -25.29 -6.43
CA VAL A 794 -15.54 -25.45 -6.83
C VAL A 794 -14.71 -26.15 -5.75
N GLN A 795 -15.00 -25.89 -4.47
CA GLN A 795 -14.24 -26.46 -3.34
C GLN A 795 -14.61 -27.91 -3.02
N ASP A 796 -15.90 -28.23 -3.01
CA ASP A 796 -16.45 -29.47 -2.45
C ASP A 796 -16.70 -30.56 -3.50
N VAL A 797 -17.10 -30.19 -4.71
CA VAL A 797 -17.50 -31.16 -5.74
C VAL A 797 -16.27 -31.64 -6.52
N PRO A 798 -16.20 -32.93 -6.92
CA PRO A 798 -17.22 -33.98 -6.77
C PRO A 798 -17.19 -34.72 -5.43
N TYR A 799 -18.32 -35.38 -5.12
CA TYR A 799 -18.45 -36.24 -3.96
C TYR A 799 -18.06 -37.68 -4.28
N THR A 800 -17.35 -38.33 -3.36
CA THR A 800 -16.94 -39.73 -3.43
C THR A 800 -17.55 -40.52 -2.28
N SER A 801 -18.11 -41.69 -2.53
CA SER A 801 -18.60 -42.57 -1.45
C SER A 801 -17.43 -43.19 -0.69
N ASP A 802 -17.59 -43.37 0.61
CA ASP A 802 -16.69 -44.17 1.45
C ASP A 802 -16.35 -45.55 0.85
N GLN A 803 -17.27 -46.17 0.12
CA GLN A 803 -17.06 -47.47 -0.55
C GLN A 803 -16.04 -47.41 -1.69
N GLN A 804 -15.85 -46.24 -2.31
CA GLN A 804 -14.89 -46.03 -3.40
C GLN A 804 -13.49 -45.66 -2.89
N LEU A 805 -13.33 -45.42 -1.58
CA LEU A 805 -12.04 -45.04 -1.00
C LEU A 805 -10.89 -46.01 -1.32
N PRO A 806 -11.05 -47.35 -1.31
CA PRO A 806 -9.94 -48.23 -1.65
C PRO A 806 -9.38 -47.96 -3.05
N GLU A 807 -10.26 -47.79 -4.04
CA GLU A 807 -9.88 -47.49 -5.42
C GLU A 807 -9.29 -46.09 -5.56
N VAL A 808 -9.88 -45.09 -4.90
CA VAL A 808 -9.42 -43.70 -4.94
C VAL A 808 -8.02 -43.56 -4.33
N LEU A 809 -7.77 -44.19 -3.18
CA LEU A 809 -6.46 -44.17 -2.54
C LEU A 809 -5.40 -44.88 -3.40
N ASP A 810 -5.75 -45.99 -4.05
CA ASP A 810 -4.84 -46.70 -4.95
C ASP A 810 -4.47 -45.86 -6.18
N LYS A 811 -5.45 -45.23 -6.83
CA LYS A 811 -5.23 -44.31 -7.96
C LYS A 811 -4.31 -43.14 -7.57
N LEU A 812 -4.64 -42.44 -6.49
CA LEU A 812 -3.86 -41.29 -6.02
C LEU A 812 -2.44 -41.67 -5.60
N SER A 813 -2.29 -42.75 -4.83
CA SER A 813 -0.98 -43.22 -4.39
C SER A 813 -0.11 -43.70 -5.56
N SER A 814 -0.71 -44.34 -6.56
CA SER A 814 -0.03 -44.78 -7.78
C SER A 814 0.42 -43.62 -8.65
N TYR A 815 -0.43 -42.60 -8.86
CA TYR A 815 -0.04 -41.38 -9.57
C TYR A 815 1.14 -40.66 -8.89
N LEU A 816 1.12 -40.63 -7.56
CA LEU A 816 2.18 -40.00 -6.76
C LEU A 816 3.45 -40.86 -6.63
N GLY A 817 3.42 -42.13 -7.04
CA GLY A 817 4.55 -43.06 -6.92
C GLY A 817 4.78 -43.57 -5.49
N ILE A 818 3.74 -43.62 -4.66
CA ILE A 818 3.80 -43.96 -3.23
C ILE A 818 2.85 -45.10 -2.81
N SER A 819 2.37 -45.94 -3.75
CA SER A 819 1.44 -47.05 -3.46
C SER A 819 1.97 -48.06 -2.45
N SER A 820 3.29 -48.25 -2.36
CA SER A 820 3.91 -49.12 -1.34
C SER A 820 3.76 -48.58 0.09
N ARG A 821 3.46 -47.29 0.24
CA ARG A 821 3.36 -46.59 1.53
C ARG A 821 1.93 -46.37 1.97
N ILE A 822 1.04 -46.09 1.01
CA ILE A 822 -0.37 -45.75 1.27
C ILE A 822 -1.25 -46.76 0.55
N THR A 823 -1.87 -47.66 1.33
CA THR A 823 -2.92 -48.57 0.88
C THR A 823 -4.09 -48.51 1.85
N TYR A 824 -5.30 -48.81 1.37
CA TYR A 824 -6.48 -48.83 2.23
C TYR A 824 -6.34 -49.84 3.37
N GLU A 825 -5.88 -51.06 3.07
CA GLU A 825 -5.70 -52.13 4.07
C GLU A 825 -4.77 -51.73 5.22
N LYS A 826 -3.71 -50.97 4.92
CA LYS A 826 -2.74 -50.52 5.92
C LYS A 826 -3.35 -49.51 6.91
N PHE A 827 -4.31 -48.72 6.46
CA PHE A 827 -4.91 -47.62 7.22
C PHE A 827 -6.38 -47.85 7.54
N ASP A 828 -6.90 -49.06 7.36
CA ASP A 828 -8.31 -49.40 7.50
C ASP A 828 -8.90 -48.93 8.85
N LYS A 829 -8.25 -49.27 9.96
CA LYS A 829 -8.67 -48.90 11.32
C LYS A 829 -8.67 -47.40 11.53
N LEU A 830 -7.70 -46.71 10.95
CA LEU A 830 -7.59 -45.26 11.05
C LEU A 830 -8.70 -44.60 10.22
N ILE A 831 -8.92 -45.06 9.00
CA ILE A 831 -9.98 -44.57 8.11
C ILE A 831 -11.36 -44.75 8.76
N HIS A 832 -11.71 -45.97 9.19
CA HIS A 832 -13.02 -46.26 9.81
C HIS A 832 -13.25 -45.53 11.14
N LYS A 833 -12.19 -45.09 11.82
CA LYS A 833 -12.32 -44.28 13.04
C LYS A 833 -12.75 -42.85 12.76
N TYR A 834 -12.33 -42.27 11.62
CA TYR A 834 -12.55 -40.85 11.31
C TYR A 834 -13.54 -40.61 10.16
N ILE A 835 -13.86 -41.64 9.38
CA ILE A 835 -14.83 -41.59 8.29
C ILE A 835 -16.04 -42.45 8.66
N PRO A 836 -17.22 -41.86 8.88
CA PRO A 836 -18.46 -42.60 9.10
C PRO A 836 -18.81 -43.47 7.90
N ASN A 837 -19.35 -44.66 8.17
CA ASN A 837 -19.89 -45.52 7.13
C ASN A 837 -21.04 -44.84 6.39
N PHE A 838 -21.17 -45.09 5.09
CA PHE A 838 -22.19 -44.50 4.20
C PHE A 838 -22.09 -42.97 4.04
N SER A 839 -20.90 -42.41 4.24
CA SER A 839 -20.66 -40.98 4.04
C SER A 839 -20.27 -40.65 2.60
N LEU A 840 -20.67 -39.46 2.16
CA LEU A 840 -20.17 -38.82 0.95
C LEU A 840 -19.06 -37.84 1.33
N LEU A 841 -17.88 -38.03 0.77
CA LEU A 841 -16.70 -37.23 0.99
C LEU A 841 -16.54 -36.20 -0.12
N SER A 842 -16.40 -34.93 0.24
CA SER A 842 -16.08 -33.89 -0.73
C SER A 842 -14.65 -34.01 -1.26
N SER A 843 -14.38 -33.37 -2.38
CA SER A 843 -13.02 -33.15 -2.89
C SER A 843 -12.08 -32.59 -1.80
N GLY A 844 -12.57 -31.65 -1.00
CA GLY A 844 -11.85 -31.14 0.17
C GLY A 844 -11.53 -32.22 1.21
N GLU A 845 -12.50 -33.05 1.57
CA GLU A 845 -12.31 -34.10 2.58
C GLU A 845 -11.36 -35.20 2.11
N ILE A 846 -11.38 -35.56 0.83
CA ILE A 846 -10.42 -36.50 0.24
C ILE A 846 -9.00 -35.93 0.36
N ARG A 847 -8.80 -34.63 0.09
CA ARG A 847 -7.50 -33.97 0.30
C ARG A 847 -7.06 -34.06 1.76
N HIS A 848 -7.95 -33.72 2.69
CA HIS A 848 -7.64 -33.77 4.12
C HIS A 848 -7.30 -35.19 4.59
N LEU A 849 -8.08 -36.18 4.17
CA LEU A 849 -7.79 -37.60 4.43
C LEU A 849 -6.40 -37.97 3.91
N PHE A 850 -6.14 -37.74 2.62
CA PHE A 850 -4.89 -38.15 1.98
C PHE A 850 -3.67 -37.47 2.61
N LYS A 851 -3.76 -36.17 2.93
CA LYS A 851 -2.72 -35.45 3.68
C LYS A 851 -2.45 -36.09 5.04
N GLY A 852 -3.49 -36.44 5.80
CA GLY A 852 -3.36 -37.15 7.07
C GLY A 852 -2.66 -38.50 6.92
N LEU A 853 -3.02 -39.27 5.89
CA LEU A 853 -2.39 -40.57 5.59
C LEU A 853 -0.92 -40.41 5.17
N VAL A 854 -0.58 -39.38 4.40
CA VAL A 854 0.82 -39.07 4.05
C VAL A 854 1.61 -38.71 5.32
N MET A 855 1.11 -37.81 6.15
CA MET A 855 1.78 -37.43 7.40
C MET A 855 1.98 -38.64 8.32
N GLU A 856 0.95 -39.48 8.49
CA GLU A 856 1.02 -40.69 9.31
C GLU A 856 1.97 -41.74 8.69
N SER A 857 1.95 -41.92 7.36
CA SER A 857 2.83 -42.90 6.72
C SER A 857 4.30 -42.52 6.78
N TYR A 858 4.64 -41.24 6.74
CA TYR A 858 6.02 -40.76 6.79
C TYR A 858 6.45 -40.33 8.19
N GLN A 859 5.52 -40.22 9.14
CA GLN A 859 5.72 -39.70 10.49
C GLN A 859 6.43 -38.32 10.49
N ARG A 860 6.08 -37.45 9.53
CA ARG A 860 6.64 -36.10 9.37
C ARG A 860 5.61 -35.12 8.81
N LEU A 861 5.79 -33.84 9.14
CA LEU A 861 4.91 -32.74 8.72
C LEU A 861 5.43 -31.97 7.50
N TYR A 862 6.75 -32.00 7.29
CA TYR A 862 7.46 -31.22 6.29
C TYR A 862 8.14 -32.12 5.26
N PHE A 863 8.21 -31.64 4.03
CA PHE A 863 8.68 -32.40 2.88
C PHE A 863 9.55 -31.53 1.96
N GLU A 864 10.46 -32.18 1.24
CA GLU A 864 11.32 -31.57 0.20
C GLU A 864 10.53 -31.16 -1.05
N GLU A 865 9.44 -31.87 -1.33
CA GLU A 865 8.61 -31.66 -2.53
C GLU A 865 7.22 -31.15 -2.16
N ASP A 866 6.61 -30.36 -3.06
CA ASP A 866 5.24 -29.89 -2.89
C ASP A 866 4.22 -31.01 -3.14
N ILE A 867 4.06 -31.88 -2.14
CA ILE A 867 3.09 -32.97 -2.15
C ILE A 867 1.66 -32.42 -2.30
N PHE A 868 1.38 -31.21 -1.77
CA PHE A 868 0.05 -30.63 -1.87
C PHE A 868 -0.32 -30.30 -3.32
N LEU A 869 0.59 -29.65 -4.06
CA LEU A 869 0.40 -29.37 -5.48
C LEU A 869 0.36 -30.65 -6.31
N ARG A 870 1.24 -31.62 -6.03
CA ARG A 870 1.22 -32.93 -6.71
C ARG A 870 -0.10 -33.68 -6.47
N LEU A 871 -0.64 -33.64 -5.26
CA LEU A 871 -1.94 -34.21 -4.91
C LEU A 871 -3.07 -33.50 -5.65
N ALA A 872 -3.04 -32.17 -5.74
CA ALA A 872 -4.02 -31.40 -6.52
C ALA A 872 -4.06 -31.84 -7.98
N THR A 873 -2.89 -32.02 -8.60
CA THR A 873 -2.76 -32.52 -9.97
C THR A 873 -3.28 -33.96 -10.11
N ALA A 874 -2.92 -34.85 -9.18
CA ALA A 874 -3.40 -36.24 -9.18
C ALA A 874 -4.92 -36.32 -9.08
N MET A 875 -5.54 -35.49 -8.22
CA MET A 875 -6.98 -35.45 -8.06
C MET A 875 -7.68 -34.95 -9.31
N ARG A 876 -7.16 -33.91 -9.98
CA ARG A 876 -7.71 -33.43 -11.26
C ARG A 876 -7.61 -34.48 -12.35
N HIS A 877 -6.47 -35.19 -12.43
CA HIS A 877 -6.27 -36.27 -13.40
C HIS A 877 -7.32 -37.40 -13.26
N HIS A 878 -7.78 -37.67 -12.04
CA HIS A 878 -8.82 -38.68 -11.76
C HIS A 878 -10.23 -38.11 -11.60
N HIS A 879 -10.48 -36.85 -12.01
CA HIS A 879 -11.78 -36.18 -11.88
C HIS A 879 -12.32 -36.16 -10.42
N LEU A 880 -11.43 -36.04 -9.43
CA LEU A 880 -11.75 -35.94 -8.00
C LEU A 880 -11.70 -34.50 -7.49
N ALA A 881 -11.43 -33.53 -8.36
CA ALA A 881 -11.41 -32.10 -8.05
C ALA A 881 -11.86 -31.30 -9.26
N TYR A 882 -12.36 -30.08 -9.01
CA TYR A 882 -12.69 -29.14 -10.07
C TYR A 882 -11.49 -28.92 -11.02
N PRO A 883 -11.72 -28.82 -12.34
CA PRO A 883 -10.69 -28.54 -13.32
C PRO A 883 -9.83 -27.32 -12.93
N ALA A 884 -8.56 -27.36 -13.31
CA ALA A 884 -7.61 -26.34 -12.90
C ALA A 884 -7.89 -24.99 -13.58
N PRO A 885 -7.92 -23.88 -12.81
CA PRO A 885 -8.03 -22.54 -13.38
C PRO A 885 -6.75 -22.16 -14.13
N LEU A 886 -6.86 -21.22 -15.06
CA LEU A 886 -5.69 -20.58 -15.70
C LEU A 886 -5.16 -19.49 -14.79
N LEU A 887 -4.29 -19.86 -13.84
CA LEU A 887 -3.58 -18.90 -12.99
C LEU A 887 -2.58 -18.10 -13.83
N PHE A 888 -2.82 -16.81 -14.00
CA PHE A 888 -2.03 -15.94 -14.88
C PHE A 888 -1.33 -14.78 -14.16
N GLY A 889 -1.78 -14.41 -12.96
CA GLY A 889 -1.19 -13.29 -12.21
C GLY A 889 -1.06 -13.54 -10.71
N ASP A 890 0.04 -13.10 -10.11
CA ASP A 890 0.15 -12.87 -8.67
C ASP A 890 -0.55 -11.54 -8.36
N SER A 891 -1.63 -11.60 -7.58
CA SER A 891 -2.43 -10.40 -7.28
C SER A 891 -1.73 -9.40 -6.37
N ASN A 892 -0.55 -9.74 -5.84
CA ASN A 892 0.17 -9.09 -4.74
C ASN A 892 -0.52 -9.21 -3.38
N TRP A 893 -1.82 -9.47 -3.33
CA TRP A 893 -2.54 -9.68 -2.08
C TRP A 893 -2.04 -10.94 -1.37
N ALA A 894 -2.19 -10.93 -0.05
CA ALA A 894 -1.74 -12.02 0.80
C ALA A 894 -2.29 -13.39 0.33
N TYR A 895 -1.40 -14.20 -0.27
CA TYR A 895 -1.65 -15.59 -0.67
C TYR A 895 -2.73 -15.78 -1.74
N SER A 896 -2.94 -14.78 -2.61
CA SER A 896 -3.97 -14.79 -3.65
C SER A 896 -3.41 -14.58 -5.05
N TYR A 897 -3.95 -15.31 -6.02
CA TYR A 897 -3.56 -15.30 -7.42
C TYR A 897 -4.78 -15.07 -8.31
N PHE A 898 -4.63 -14.26 -9.36
CA PHE A 898 -5.67 -14.14 -10.38
C PHE A 898 -5.68 -15.36 -11.28
N GLY A 899 -6.87 -15.89 -11.52
CA GLY A 899 -7.07 -16.98 -12.46
C GLY A 899 -8.39 -16.91 -13.19
N PHE A 900 -8.38 -17.41 -14.43
CA PHE A 900 -9.63 -17.65 -15.18
C PHE A 900 -10.20 -19.01 -14.83
N ILE A 901 -11.52 -19.08 -14.68
CA ILE A 901 -12.27 -20.30 -14.43
C ILE A 901 -13.51 -20.33 -15.32
N LEU A 902 -13.98 -21.51 -15.71
CA LEU A 902 -15.33 -21.65 -16.23
C LEU A 902 -16.30 -21.65 -15.05
N HIS A 903 -17.16 -20.65 -14.94
CA HIS A 903 -18.05 -20.50 -13.80
C HIS A 903 -19.02 -21.71 -13.71
N PRO A 904 -19.15 -22.37 -12.55
CA PRO A 904 -19.88 -23.65 -12.43
C PRO A 904 -21.38 -23.55 -12.77
N GLY A 905 -21.96 -22.36 -12.62
CA GLY A 905 -23.34 -22.02 -12.97
C GLY A 905 -23.53 -21.51 -14.40
N THR A 906 -23.03 -20.31 -14.70
CA THR A 906 -23.25 -19.64 -16.00
C THR A 906 -22.53 -20.30 -17.17
N GLN A 907 -21.52 -21.14 -16.91
CA GLN A 907 -20.68 -21.78 -17.94
C GLN A 907 -19.93 -20.77 -18.83
N GLU A 908 -19.74 -19.55 -18.33
CA GLU A 908 -18.94 -18.50 -18.97
C GLU A 908 -17.56 -18.43 -18.31
N ILE A 909 -16.56 -17.95 -19.06
CA ILE A 909 -15.24 -17.66 -18.48
C ILE A 909 -15.40 -16.49 -17.52
N ASP A 910 -14.89 -16.65 -16.32
CA ASP A 910 -14.96 -15.67 -15.24
C ASP A 910 -13.57 -15.48 -14.60
N LEU A 911 -13.36 -14.34 -13.95
CA LEU A 911 -12.10 -13.94 -13.31
C LEU A 911 -12.21 -14.04 -11.79
N TRP A 912 -11.43 -14.91 -11.19
CA TRP A 912 -11.48 -15.24 -9.77
C TRP A 912 -10.12 -15.06 -9.10
N GLN A 913 -10.14 -15.05 -7.77
CA GLN A 913 -8.96 -15.15 -6.92
C GLN A 913 -8.77 -16.57 -6.43
N PHE A 914 -7.55 -17.09 -6.45
CA PHE A 914 -7.22 -18.45 -6.04
C PHE A 914 -6.04 -18.52 -5.08
N ASN A 915 -5.95 -19.61 -4.32
CA ASN A 915 -4.68 -20.01 -3.73
C ASN A 915 -3.70 -20.49 -4.82
N TYR A 916 -2.41 -20.63 -4.45
CA TYR A 916 -1.35 -20.97 -5.42
C TYR A 916 -1.55 -22.32 -6.15
N ALA A 917 -2.34 -23.24 -5.59
CA ALA A 917 -2.65 -24.53 -6.21
C ALA A 917 -3.92 -24.51 -7.08
N GLY A 918 -4.70 -23.42 -7.08
CA GLY A 918 -5.95 -23.29 -7.84
C GLY A 918 -7.09 -24.18 -7.33
N LEU A 919 -7.09 -24.55 -6.04
CA LEU A 919 -8.10 -25.44 -5.43
C LEU A 919 -9.10 -24.69 -4.55
N GLN A 920 -8.75 -23.48 -4.10
CA GLN A 920 -9.63 -22.61 -3.32
C GLN A 920 -9.77 -21.32 -4.10
N GLY A 921 -10.95 -21.08 -4.65
CA GLY A 921 -11.24 -19.93 -5.51
C GLY A 921 -12.43 -19.12 -5.02
N TYR A 922 -12.37 -17.80 -5.14
CA TYR A 922 -13.46 -16.88 -4.83
C TYR A 922 -13.73 -15.95 -6.01
N PRO A 923 -15.02 -15.75 -6.41
CA PRO A 923 -15.39 -14.76 -7.41
C PRO A 923 -14.96 -13.35 -7.00
N LEU A 924 -14.53 -12.54 -7.97
CA LEU A 924 -14.24 -11.13 -7.72
C LEU A 924 -15.52 -10.33 -7.49
N GLU A 925 -15.52 -9.47 -6.47
CA GLU A 925 -16.73 -8.70 -6.11
C GLU A 925 -17.06 -7.54 -7.04
N ASN A 926 -16.05 -7.02 -7.76
CA ASN A 926 -16.12 -5.80 -8.58
C ASN A 926 -15.70 -6.06 -10.04
N ILE A 927 -15.95 -7.25 -10.59
CA ILE A 927 -15.50 -7.60 -11.95
C ILE A 927 -16.04 -6.65 -13.03
N ASP A 928 -17.29 -6.19 -12.88
CA ASP A 928 -17.88 -5.22 -13.80
C ASP A 928 -17.06 -3.93 -13.83
N LYS A 929 -16.60 -3.46 -12.66
CA LYS A 929 -15.71 -2.29 -12.56
C LYS A 929 -14.30 -2.54 -13.09
N LEU A 930 -13.87 -3.78 -13.31
CA LEU A 930 -12.56 -4.08 -13.91
C LEU A 930 -12.63 -4.15 -15.45
N LEU A 931 -13.81 -4.44 -15.99
CA LEU A 931 -14.05 -4.61 -17.42
C LEU A 931 -14.76 -3.40 -18.06
N SER A 932 -15.54 -2.62 -17.30
CA SER A 932 -16.39 -1.53 -17.81
C SER A 932 -15.71 -0.14 -17.83
N VAL A 933 -14.43 -0.04 -17.49
CA VAL A 933 -13.74 1.26 -17.30
C VAL A 933 -13.09 1.74 -18.59
N THR A 934 -13.02 3.07 -18.76
CA THR A 934 -12.41 3.74 -19.92
C THR A 934 -10.90 3.58 -20.02
N GLN A 935 -10.21 3.06 -19.01
CA GLN A 935 -8.76 2.81 -19.04
C GLN A 935 -8.48 1.39 -19.55
N PRO A 936 -7.38 1.18 -20.31
CA PRO A 936 -7.04 -0.13 -20.83
C PRO A 936 -6.37 -1.00 -19.76
N TRP A 937 -6.41 -2.31 -19.99
CA TRP A 937 -5.47 -3.25 -19.39
C TRP A 937 -4.13 -3.11 -20.11
N ILE A 938 -3.03 -3.12 -19.37
CA ILE A 938 -1.68 -2.86 -19.88
C ILE A 938 -0.74 -4.00 -19.46
N LEU A 939 0.04 -4.51 -20.40
CA LEU A 939 1.19 -5.38 -20.15
C LEU A 939 2.48 -4.60 -20.43
N TYR A 940 3.38 -4.58 -19.43
CA TYR A 940 4.71 -4.01 -19.53
C TYR A 940 5.66 -5.06 -20.09
N ALA A 941 5.75 -5.13 -21.42
CA ALA A 941 6.22 -6.29 -22.16
C ALA A 941 7.75 -6.48 -22.20
N ASN A 942 8.53 -5.44 -21.90
CA ASN A 942 9.99 -5.51 -21.90
C ASN A 942 10.56 -5.50 -20.46
N PRO A 943 10.93 -6.65 -19.87
CA PRO A 943 11.45 -6.71 -18.51
C PRO A 943 12.83 -6.04 -18.34
N ILE A 944 13.57 -5.78 -19.43
CA ILE A 944 14.84 -5.04 -19.38
C ILE A 944 14.61 -3.59 -18.93
N ASP A 945 13.44 -3.02 -19.26
CA ASP A 945 13.04 -1.70 -18.79
C ASP A 945 12.91 -1.66 -17.25
N TYR A 946 12.85 -2.83 -16.61
CA TYR A 946 12.76 -3.01 -15.16
C TYR A 946 14.03 -3.64 -14.58
N GLY A 947 15.19 -3.37 -15.18
CA GLY A 947 16.49 -3.78 -14.64
C GLY A 947 16.88 -5.24 -14.88
N MET A 948 16.09 -6.00 -15.64
CA MET A 948 16.49 -7.34 -16.05
C MET A 948 17.75 -7.26 -16.95
N PRO A 949 18.82 -8.04 -16.66
CA PRO A 949 19.99 -8.05 -17.52
C PRO A 949 19.60 -8.55 -18.92
N PRO A 950 20.08 -7.89 -19.99
CA PRO A 950 19.73 -8.30 -21.35
C PRO A 950 20.27 -9.72 -21.64
N PRO A 951 19.50 -10.57 -22.32
CA PRO A 951 19.96 -11.89 -22.74
C PRO A 951 21.28 -11.81 -23.53
N PRO A 952 22.16 -12.83 -23.48
CA PRO A 952 23.37 -12.86 -24.30
C PRO A 952 23.03 -12.71 -25.79
N GLY A 953 23.53 -11.65 -26.43
CA GLY A 953 23.27 -11.33 -27.84
C GLY A 953 22.04 -10.45 -28.09
N TYR A 954 21.23 -10.16 -27.06
CA TYR A 954 20.14 -9.19 -27.14
C TYR A 954 20.71 -7.78 -27.03
N ARG A 955 20.65 -7.03 -28.14
CA ARG A 955 20.80 -5.57 -28.11
C ARG A 955 19.40 -4.99 -28.04
N SER A 956 19.15 -4.15 -27.03
CA SER A 956 17.95 -3.31 -27.03
C SER A 956 17.83 -2.62 -28.39
N HIS A 957 16.63 -2.67 -28.99
CA HIS A 957 16.24 -1.88 -30.16
C HIS A 957 16.66 -2.42 -31.54
N MET A 958 16.86 -3.74 -31.71
CA MET A 958 16.87 -4.33 -33.06
C MET A 958 15.45 -4.31 -33.65
N PRO A 959 15.26 -3.89 -34.92
CA PRO A 959 13.94 -3.86 -35.55
C PRO A 959 13.24 -5.22 -35.51
N LYS A 960 11.92 -5.24 -35.32
CA LYS A 960 11.06 -6.44 -35.49
C LYS A 960 11.33 -7.04 -36.87
N GLY A 961 12.19 -8.05 -36.94
CA GLY A 961 12.67 -8.65 -38.19
C GLY A 961 14.17 -8.93 -38.26
N PHE A 962 14.95 -8.66 -37.21
CA PHE A 962 16.40 -8.94 -37.19
C PHE A 962 16.81 -10.31 -36.60
N PHE A 963 15.85 -11.15 -36.19
CA PHE A 963 16.08 -12.54 -35.80
C PHE A 963 15.05 -13.46 -36.46
#